data_AF-A0A3N2MDK5-F1
#
_entry.id   AF-A0A3N2MDK5-F1
#
_cell.length_a   1.000
_cell.length_b   1.000
_cell.length_c   1.000
_cell.angle_alpha   90.00
_cell.angle_beta   90.00
_cell.angle_gamma   90.00
#
_symmetry.space_group_name_H-M   'P 1'
#
loop_
_entity.id
_entity.type
_entity.pdbx_description
1 polymer ?
#
loop_
_entity_poly.entity_id
_entity_poly.type
_entity_poly.pdbx_seq_one_letter_code
_entity_poly.pdbx_strand_id
1 'polypeptide(L)'
;MKISILENIVCAIIMLVVAGGCSTGGDETHRLVAETLEQAGDNAAELQAVLERYADGRRDLAEYAVAAAWSRRARTGPGMDSIEALYRELPNKNGFIWQFDSAQLARGRHYESMRLSVTKDASVITAGYMAENIDDAWRLWKKRQWNRGLPLNLMCETLLPYRISDEPLTRWREPYRNWLAGLEDSLALCTNSVDAARIIVQKIGASPYNDRLSTPHRSALDLLEAPIGYCREDCDRTLYAMRSMGVPVAVDRILVSPDNGTSHMWTVVWDNEDCRMRMFDNEKYFPTRDSVHYDRRRKGKVYRSTFAPSMERLARYRNAKNPPPMLLNPWLKDVTAEYFGHNRAEVEVWQDAIGRDDVYLGVFADRRFKPVDIAVVKGGKAVFTDIEPNLIYAPVTAAGKVCGYPFMLRSDGQVHSFMPDESCRESMTLTRKYPVRFHQQNRLESVVGVHVQSAPAASGPWTDLEVIAAPPVHSYRRISPRIQPTGRYLRLYKPDAVAPGAFRPEISVVLACRDTLGLDTMPISIVGDSEARERYARILLPGYGFGLDPQDEHCILHIDCSDEVKALYLVPANDDNYVVPAQEYELLYFAGRDGWKSAGRKVSAGFSVNFEAPPGAVLWLRNLTKGREEQIFVWHGGRQLFNIDLHDATLL
;
A
#
# COMPACT_ATOMS: atom_id res chain seq x y z
N MET A 1 9.22 -4.34 11.98
CA MET A 1 10.57 -4.23 11.36
C MET A 1 11.61 -5.21 11.93
N LYS A 2 11.52 -5.68 13.19
CA LYS A 2 12.45 -6.68 13.77
C LYS A 2 12.25 -8.13 13.28
N ILE A 3 11.04 -8.49 12.83
CA ILE A 3 10.72 -9.82 12.26
C ILE A 3 11.51 -10.10 10.96
N SER A 4 11.93 -9.05 10.24
CA SER A 4 12.57 -9.20 8.93
C SER A 4 13.89 -9.97 8.99
N ILE A 5 14.73 -9.81 10.02
CA ILE A 5 16.09 -10.38 10.01
C ILE A 5 16.06 -11.92 9.99
N LEU A 6 15.14 -12.55 10.74
CA LEU A 6 15.04 -14.01 10.78
C LEU A 6 14.40 -14.57 9.49
N GLU A 7 13.41 -13.87 8.92
CA GLU A 7 12.85 -14.18 7.61
C GLU A 7 13.91 -14.10 6.52
N ASN A 8 14.75 -13.08 6.57
CA ASN A 8 15.82 -12.83 5.61
C ASN A 8 16.88 -13.94 5.63
N ILE A 9 17.25 -14.44 6.80
CA ILE A 9 18.20 -15.56 6.95
C ILE A 9 17.59 -16.85 6.40
N VAL A 10 16.33 -17.12 6.73
CA VAL A 10 15.59 -18.29 6.22
C VAL A 10 15.44 -18.23 4.70
N CYS A 11 15.08 -17.06 4.15
CA CYS A 11 14.96 -16.84 2.72
C CYS A 11 16.32 -17.01 2.02
N ALA A 12 17.40 -16.50 2.60
CA ALA A 12 18.75 -16.69 2.08
C ALA A 12 19.19 -18.18 2.10
N ILE A 13 18.86 -18.93 3.15
CA ILE A 13 19.13 -20.37 3.23
C ILE A 13 18.35 -21.13 2.16
N ILE A 14 17.06 -20.81 1.98
CA ILE A 14 16.22 -21.41 0.93
C ILE A 14 16.81 -21.15 -0.46
N MET A 15 17.26 -19.92 -0.72
CA MET A 15 17.90 -19.52 -1.97
C MET A 15 19.21 -20.28 -2.26
N LEU A 16 19.98 -20.60 -1.22
CA LEU A 16 21.26 -21.33 -1.34
C LEU A 16 21.07 -22.83 -1.63
N VAL A 17 20.05 -23.48 -1.07
CA VAL A 17 19.83 -24.94 -1.19
C VAL A 17 19.35 -25.33 -2.61
N VAL A 18 18.56 -24.47 -3.26
CA VAL A 18 17.98 -24.76 -4.60
C VAL A 18 18.96 -24.46 -5.76
N ALA A 19 20.18 -23.98 -5.47
CA ALA A 19 21.17 -23.61 -6.49
C ALA A 19 21.81 -24.80 -7.25
N GLY A 20 21.54 -26.05 -6.86
CA GLY A 20 22.26 -27.24 -7.33
C GLY A 20 21.64 -28.02 -8.51
N GLY A 21 20.93 -27.39 -9.46
CA GLY A 21 20.39 -28.11 -10.62
C GLY A 21 19.78 -27.19 -11.69
N CYS A 22 19.89 -27.61 -12.95
CA CYS A 22 19.15 -27.07 -14.10
C CYS A 22 18.19 -28.17 -14.55
N SER A 23 16.88 -28.00 -14.37
CA SER A 23 15.91 -28.97 -14.85
C SER A 23 14.54 -28.32 -15.07
N THR A 24 13.68 -29.01 -15.80
CA THR A 24 12.33 -28.53 -16.11
C THR A 24 11.43 -28.54 -14.86
N GLY A 25 10.32 -27.80 -14.86
CA GLY A 25 9.51 -27.58 -13.64
C GLY A 25 8.94 -28.84 -12.96
N GLY A 26 8.86 -29.98 -13.65
CA GLY A 26 8.52 -31.27 -13.03
C GLY A 26 9.64 -31.83 -12.16
N ASP A 27 10.88 -31.73 -12.62
CA ASP A 27 12.07 -32.22 -11.92
C ASP A 27 12.35 -31.43 -10.63
N GLU A 28 12.03 -30.13 -10.62
CA GLU A 28 12.25 -29.27 -9.45
C GLU A 28 11.27 -29.55 -8.30
N THR A 29 10.00 -29.82 -8.61
CA THR A 29 9.01 -30.24 -7.59
C THR A 29 9.42 -31.58 -6.97
N HIS A 30 9.83 -32.57 -7.78
CA HIS A 30 10.32 -33.85 -7.27
C HIS A 30 11.54 -33.69 -6.37
N ARG A 31 12.47 -32.80 -6.74
CA ARG A 31 13.62 -32.46 -5.90
C ARG A 31 13.19 -31.85 -4.57
N LEU A 32 12.30 -30.86 -4.59
CA LEU A 32 11.77 -30.27 -3.34
C LEU A 32 11.08 -31.32 -2.48
N VAL A 33 10.29 -32.23 -3.06
CA VAL A 33 9.67 -33.33 -2.31
C VAL A 33 10.73 -34.18 -1.61
N ALA A 34 11.79 -34.58 -2.31
CA ALA A 34 12.88 -35.35 -1.71
C ALA A 34 13.56 -34.57 -0.57
N GLU A 35 13.85 -33.28 -0.76
CA GLU A 35 14.41 -32.42 0.29
C GLU A 35 13.43 -32.22 1.46
N THR A 36 12.12 -32.17 1.23
CA THR A 36 11.11 -32.13 2.31
C THR A 36 11.19 -33.39 3.15
N LEU A 37 11.19 -34.57 2.50
CA LEU A 37 11.21 -35.86 3.19
C LEU A 37 12.48 -36.02 4.04
N GLU A 38 13.63 -35.59 3.53
CA GLU A 38 14.88 -35.58 4.29
C GLU A 38 14.80 -34.66 5.52
N GLN A 39 14.25 -33.45 5.37
CA GLN A 39 14.12 -32.50 6.48
C GLN A 39 12.99 -32.83 7.47
N ALA A 40 12.06 -33.69 7.10
CA ALA A 40 10.92 -34.07 7.94
C ALA A 40 11.34 -34.91 9.15
N GLY A 41 12.50 -35.59 9.09
CA GLY A 41 12.96 -36.47 10.15
C GLY A 41 11.93 -37.55 10.44
N ASP A 42 11.54 -37.70 11.71
CA ASP A 42 10.54 -38.69 12.14
C ASP A 42 9.17 -38.51 11.45
N ASN A 43 8.85 -37.28 10.99
CA ASN A 43 7.59 -36.98 10.31
C ASN A 43 7.58 -37.37 8.82
N ALA A 44 8.69 -37.90 8.29
CA ALA A 44 8.76 -38.32 6.88
C ALA A 44 7.70 -39.38 6.53
N ALA A 45 7.35 -40.25 7.47
CA ALA A 45 6.33 -41.28 7.28
C ALA A 45 4.93 -40.70 7.00
N GLU A 46 4.56 -39.59 7.68
CA GLU A 46 3.30 -38.89 7.44
C GLU A 46 3.27 -38.30 6.02
N LEU A 47 4.35 -37.64 5.59
CA LEU A 47 4.44 -37.07 4.26
C LEU A 47 4.43 -38.13 3.15
N GLN A 48 5.15 -39.24 3.37
CA GLN A 48 5.16 -40.39 2.47
C GLN A 48 3.76 -41.01 2.33
N ALA A 49 3.03 -41.14 3.44
CA ALA A 49 1.65 -41.63 3.43
C ALA A 49 0.71 -40.73 2.61
N VAL A 50 0.92 -39.41 2.58
CA VAL A 50 0.14 -38.51 1.70
C VAL A 50 0.44 -38.79 0.23
N LEU A 51 1.71 -38.95 -0.12
CA LEU A 51 2.14 -39.24 -1.48
C LEU A 51 1.53 -40.57 -1.96
N GLU A 52 1.62 -41.63 -1.15
CA GLU A 52 1.14 -42.98 -1.48
C GLU A 52 -0.39 -43.11 -1.51
N ARG A 53 -1.11 -42.18 -0.87
CA ARG A 53 -2.58 -42.19 -0.78
C ARG A 53 -3.26 -42.04 -2.15
N TYR A 54 -2.63 -41.36 -3.11
CA TYR A 54 -3.26 -40.98 -4.37
C TYR A 54 -2.54 -41.59 -5.57
N ALA A 55 -3.32 -42.21 -6.47
CA ALA A 55 -2.86 -42.74 -7.75
C ALA A 55 -3.55 -42.06 -8.96
N ASP A 56 -4.35 -41.03 -8.70
CA ASP A 56 -5.03 -40.22 -9.71
C ASP A 56 -4.45 -38.80 -9.76
N GLY A 57 -5.12 -37.84 -10.41
CA GLY A 57 -4.64 -36.46 -10.52
C GLY A 57 -4.48 -35.71 -9.17
N ARG A 58 -4.91 -36.28 -8.04
CA ARG A 58 -4.56 -35.74 -6.71
C ARG A 58 -3.12 -36.02 -6.30
N ARG A 59 -2.42 -36.94 -6.99
CA ARG A 59 -1.00 -37.20 -6.77
C ARG A 59 -0.16 -35.94 -6.99
N ASP A 60 -0.44 -35.18 -8.04
CA ASP A 60 0.26 -33.93 -8.34
C ASP A 60 0.02 -32.87 -7.25
N LEU A 61 -1.19 -32.81 -6.68
CA LEU A 61 -1.53 -31.91 -5.56
C LEU A 61 -0.78 -32.33 -4.29
N ALA A 62 -0.67 -33.62 -4.03
CA ALA A 62 0.08 -34.17 -2.91
C ALA A 62 1.56 -33.80 -3.03
N GLU A 63 2.17 -34.02 -4.20
CA GLU A 63 3.55 -33.63 -4.46
C GLU A 63 3.77 -32.13 -4.27
N TYR A 64 2.85 -31.30 -4.76
CA TYR A 64 2.93 -29.85 -4.58
C TYR A 64 2.81 -29.42 -3.11
N ALA A 65 1.87 -30.02 -2.36
CA ALA A 65 1.66 -29.72 -0.94
C ALA A 65 2.86 -30.15 -0.07
N VAL A 66 3.46 -31.31 -0.38
CA VAL A 66 4.68 -31.81 0.28
C VAL A 66 5.87 -30.92 -0.09
N ALA A 67 6.04 -30.53 -1.35
CA ALA A 67 7.09 -29.59 -1.75
C ALA A 67 6.94 -28.22 -1.04
N ALA A 68 5.72 -27.70 -0.90
CA ALA A 68 5.48 -26.45 -0.18
C ALA A 68 5.87 -26.55 1.31
N ALA A 69 5.59 -27.70 1.96
CA ALA A 69 5.87 -27.93 3.38
C ALA A 69 7.35 -27.79 3.75
N TRP A 70 8.27 -27.97 2.80
CA TRP A 70 9.71 -27.76 2.98
C TRP A 70 10.04 -26.39 3.58
N SER A 71 9.34 -25.37 3.08
CA SER A 71 9.65 -23.96 3.36
C SER A 71 8.71 -23.34 4.40
N ARG A 72 7.52 -23.91 4.58
CA ARG A 72 6.46 -23.37 5.45
C ARG A 72 6.72 -23.66 6.92
N ARG A 73 6.33 -22.72 7.78
CA ARG A 73 6.55 -22.78 9.23
C ARG A 73 5.56 -21.90 9.98
N ALA A 74 5.08 -22.34 11.13
CA ALA A 74 4.28 -21.52 12.02
C ALA A 74 5.15 -20.69 12.97
N ARG A 75 4.72 -19.46 13.28
CA ARG A 75 5.27 -18.64 14.36
C ARG A 75 4.22 -18.43 15.44
N THR A 76 4.43 -19.03 16.61
CA THR A 76 3.45 -19.06 17.70
C THR A 76 4.09 -18.73 19.05
N GLY A 77 3.28 -18.40 20.05
CA GLY A 77 3.74 -18.25 21.42
C GLY A 77 2.78 -17.42 22.28
N PRO A 78 2.97 -17.38 23.61
CA PRO A 78 2.04 -16.73 24.55
C PRO A 78 1.79 -15.25 24.28
N GLY A 79 2.80 -14.56 23.71
CA GLY A 79 2.67 -13.17 23.28
C GLY A 79 1.63 -13.02 22.15
N MET A 80 1.61 -13.95 21.18
CA MET A 80 0.60 -13.93 20.13
C MET A 80 -0.80 -14.19 20.67
N ASP A 81 -0.96 -15.18 21.55
CA ASP A 81 -2.26 -15.48 22.18
C ASP A 81 -2.82 -14.25 22.93
N SER A 82 -1.93 -13.52 23.61
CA SER A 82 -2.28 -12.29 24.33
C SER A 82 -2.63 -11.14 23.39
N ILE A 83 -1.99 -11.03 22.22
CA ILE A 83 -2.34 -10.03 21.19
C ILE A 83 -3.70 -10.36 20.57
N GLU A 84 -3.99 -11.63 20.30
CA GLU A 84 -5.30 -12.04 19.80
C GLU A 84 -6.41 -11.75 20.81
N ALA A 85 -6.14 -11.92 22.11
CA ALA A 85 -7.05 -11.48 23.16
C ALA A 85 -7.31 -9.96 23.12
N LEU A 86 -6.27 -9.14 22.90
CA LEU A 86 -6.44 -7.68 22.75
C LEU A 86 -7.29 -7.31 21.53
N TYR A 87 -7.14 -7.99 20.40
CA TYR A 87 -7.99 -7.74 19.22
C TYR A 87 -9.46 -8.08 19.51
N ARG A 88 -9.75 -9.14 20.27
CA ARG A 88 -11.12 -9.48 20.69
C ARG A 88 -11.74 -8.46 21.66
N GLU A 89 -10.93 -7.64 22.33
CA GLU A 89 -11.43 -6.53 23.15
C GLU A 89 -11.94 -5.33 22.33
N LEU A 90 -11.77 -5.33 21.00
CA LEU A 90 -12.22 -4.26 20.11
C LEU A 90 -13.60 -4.54 19.48
N PRO A 91 -14.43 -3.51 19.22
CA PRO A 91 -14.16 -2.09 19.43
C PRO A 91 -14.18 -1.74 20.92
N ASN A 92 -13.49 -0.67 21.30
CA ASN A 92 -13.44 -0.27 22.71
C ASN A 92 -14.85 -0.02 23.27
N LYS A 93 -15.00 -0.04 24.61
CA LYS A 93 -16.29 0.12 25.30
C LYS A 93 -17.02 1.45 25.00
N ASN A 94 -16.35 2.40 24.35
CA ASN A 94 -16.91 3.68 23.89
C ASN A 94 -17.45 3.61 22.45
N GLY A 95 -17.49 2.42 21.83
CA GLY A 95 -18.50 2.04 20.85
C GLY A 95 -18.13 2.11 19.37
N PHE A 96 -17.05 2.77 18.95
CA PHE A 96 -16.76 2.92 17.50
C PHE A 96 -15.27 3.03 17.13
N ILE A 97 -14.36 2.75 18.08
CA ILE A 97 -12.92 2.90 17.85
C ILE A 97 -12.27 1.52 17.78
N TRP A 98 -11.78 1.16 16.60
CA TRP A 98 -11.07 -0.09 16.29
C TRP A 98 -9.55 0.03 16.50
N GLN A 99 -9.16 0.93 17.40
CA GLN A 99 -7.77 1.23 17.75
C GLN A 99 -7.55 0.91 19.22
N PHE A 100 -6.37 0.41 19.54
CA PHE A 100 -5.95 0.22 20.92
C PHE A 100 -5.87 1.57 21.63
N ASP A 101 -6.39 1.64 22.85
CA ASP A 101 -6.03 2.74 23.75
C ASP A 101 -4.54 2.66 24.16
N SER A 102 -4.05 3.68 24.85
CA SER A 102 -2.65 3.76 25.26
C SER A 102 -2.20 2.57 26.13
N ALA A 103 -3.07 2.04 26.99
CA ALA A 103 -2.76 0.93 27.89
C ALA A 103 -2.76 -0.42 27.14
N GLN A 104 -3.78 -0.66 26.31
CA GLN A 104 -3.84 -1.79 25.40
C GLN A 104 -2.63 -1.82 24.47
N LEU A 105 -2.25 -0.68 23.88
CA LEU A 105 -1.10 -0.58 23.00
C LEU A 105 0.21 -0.88 23.75
N ALA A 106 0.38 -0.37 24.97
CA ALA A 106 1.55 -0.67 25.79
C ALA A 106 1.67 -2.18 26.10
N ARG A 107 0.56 -2.83 26.47
CA ARG A 107 0.51 -4.30 26.65
C ARG A 107 0.83 -5.03 25.34
N GLY A 108 0.20 -4.62 24.23
CA GLY A 108 0.43 -5.19 22.91
C GLY A 108 1.89 -5.10 22.46
N ARG A 109 2.57 -3.97 22.71
CA ARG A 109 4.01 -3.80 22.45
C ARG A 109 4.89 -4.71 23.30
N HIS A 110 4.51 -4.93 24.55
CA HIS A 110 5.19 -5.90 25.40
C HIS A 110 5.05 -7.32 24.81
N TYR A 111 3.84 -7.74 24.46
CA TYR A 111 3.58 -9.06 23.87
C TYR A 111 4.27 -9.26 22.51
N GLU A 112 4.29 -8.22 21.65
CA GLU A 112 4.99 -8.21 20.36
C GLU A 112 6.50 -8.47 20.51
N SER A 113 7.08 -8.07 21.65
CA SER A 113 8.51 -8.27 21.94
C SER A 113 8.85 -9.66 22.48
N MET A 114 7.84 -10.46 22.86
CA MET A 114 8.06 -11.80 23.40
C MET A 114 8.58 -12.76 22.32
N ARG A 115 9.41 -13.71 22.75
CA ARG A 115 9.99 -14.70 21.84
C ARG A 115 8.90 -15.62 21.26
N LEU A 116 8.97 -15.82 19.96
CA LEU A 116 8.12 -16.77 19.23
C LEU A 116 8.85 -18.10 19.02
N SER A 117 8.08 -19.18 19.09
CA SER A 117 8.46 -20.51 18.64
C SER A 117 8.27 -20.62 17.13
N VAL A 118 9.18 -21.31 16.45
CA VAL A 118 9.12 -21.57 15.01
C VAL A 118 9.00 -23.07 14.80
N THR A 119 7.91 -23.50 14.16
CA THR A 119 7.64 -24.92 13.89
C THR A 119 7.57 -25.13 12.38
N LYS A 120 8.47 -25.93 11.81
CA LYS A 120 8.45 -26.26 10.37
C LYS A 120 7.30 -27.21 10.06
N ASP A 121 6.61 -26.99 8.95
CA ASP A 121 5.47 -27.83 8.56
C ASP A 121 5.92 -29.25 8.24
N ALA A 122 7.02 -29.41 7.51
CA ALA A 122 7.62 -30.71 7.21
C ALA A 122 7.82 -31.59 8.45
N SER A 123 8.06 -30.99 9.62
CA SER A 123 8.34 -31.71 10.87
C SER A 123 7.09 -32.06 11.70
N VAL A 124 5.91 -31.50 11.40
CA VAL A 124 4.71 -31.69 12.26
C VAL A 124 3.39 -31.92 11.52
N ILE A 125 3.32 -31.62 10.22
CA ILE A 125 2.07 -31.76 9.48
C ILE A 125 1.72 -33.25 9.31
N THR A 126 0.48 -33.59 9.61
CA THR A 126 -0.01 -34.98 9.53
C THR A 126 -0.58 -35.29 8.16
N ALA A 127 -0.54 -36.56 7.78
CA ALA A 127 -1.10 -37.08 6.55
C ALA A 127 -2.60 -36.80 6.46
N GLY A 128 -3.30 -36.97 7.58
CA GLY A 128 -4.74 -36.68 7.68
C GLY A 128 -5.07 -35.21 7.40
N TYR A 129 -4.32 -34.27 7.98
CA TYR A 129 -4.56 -32.83 7.74
C TYR A 129 -4.27 -32.44 6.29
N MET A 130 -3.19 -32.95 5.70
CA MET A 130 -2.84 -32.64 4.32
C MET A 130 -3.84 -33.26 3.34
N ALA A 131 -4.21 -34.53 3.55
CA ALA A 131 -5.20 -35.23 2.73
C ALA A 131 -6.57 -34.53 2.77
N GLU A 132 -7.02 -34.07 3.94
CA GLU A 132 -8.26 -33.30 4.07
C GLU A 132 -8.27 -32.05 3.20
N ASN A 133 -7.17 -31.30 3.17
CA ASN A 133 -7.04 -30.10 2.34
C ASN A 133 -6.97 -30.43 0.84
N ILE A 134 -6.25 -31.50 0.46
CA ILE A 134 -6.16 -31.98 -0.92
C ILE A 134 -7.54 -32.43 -1.42
N ASP A 135 -8.23 -33.27 -0.65
CA ASP A 135 -9.55 -33.80 -1.01
C ASP A 135 -10.60 -32.68 -1.10
N ASP A 136 -10.58 -31.71 -0.17
CA ASP A 136 -11.49 -30.55 -0.22
C ASP A 136 -11.24 -29.66 -1.44
N ALA A 137 -9.98 -29.31 -1.70
CA ALA A 137 -9.62 -28.48 -2.84
C ALA A 137 -9.94 -29.18 -4.17
N TRP A 138 -9.64 -30.48 -4.29
CA TRP A 138 -9.98 -31.29 -5.46
C TRP A 138 -11.50 -31.36 -5.69
N ARG A 139 -12.26 -31.62 -4.63
CA ARG A 139 -13.73 -31.66 -4.68
C ARG A 139 -14.30 -30.34 -5.18
N LEU A 140 -13.82 -29.20 -4.67
CA LEU A 140 -14.29 -27.87 -5.09
C LEU A 140 -13.84 -27.51 -6.51
N TRP A 141 -12.63 -27.92 -6.90
CA TRP A 141 -12.12 -27.78 -8.27
C TRP A 141 -13.01 -28.51 -9.29
N LYS A 142 -13.52 -29.70 -8.94
CA LYS A 142 -14.46 -30.46 -9.78
C LYS A 142 -15.92 -29.97 -9.69
N LYS A 143 -16.36 -29.53 -8.50
CA LYS A 143 -17.77 -29.16 -8.23
C LYS A 143 -18.15 -27.83 -8.86
N ARG A 144 -17.32 -26.79 -8.73
CA ARG A 144 -17.71 -25.41 -9.10
C ARG A 144 -17.60 -25.18 -10.60
N GLN A 145 -18.62 -24.54 -11.18
CA GLN A 145 -18.69 -24.32 -12.63
C GLN A 145 -17.53 -23.47 -13.15
N TRP A 146 -17.17 -22.41 -12.43
CA TRP A 146 -16.05 -21.51 -12.79
C TRP A 146 -14.66 -22.14 -12.69
N ASN A 147 -14.54 -23.32 -12.06
CA ASN A 147 -13.26 -24.03 -12.00
C ASN A 147 -13.04 -24.96 -13.21
N ARG A 148 -14.03 -25.08 -14.11
CA ARG A 148 -13.86 -25.82 -15.37
C ARG A 148 -12.78 -25.15 -16.21
N GLY A 149 -11.72 -25.90 -16.51
CA GLY A 149 -10.58 -25.37 -17.26
C GLY A 149 -9.58 -24.57 -16.43
N LEU A 150 -9.75 -24.43 -15.11
CA LEU A 150 -8.74 -23.84 -14.24
C LEU A 150 -7.47 -24.72 -14.29
N PRO A 151 -6.31 -24.20 -14.75
CA PRO A 151 -5.07 -24.97 -14.86
C PRO A 151 -4.62 -25.55 -13.52
N LEU A 152 -4.03 -26.75 -13.53
CA LEU A 152 -3.60 -27.46 -12.31
C LEU A 152 -2.61 -26.66 -11.46
N ASN A 153 -1.61 -26.04 -12.10
CA ASN A 153 -0.64 -25.18 -11.43
C ASN A 153 -1.33 -23.98 -10.75
N LEU A 154 -2.37 -23.42 -11.36
CA LEU A 154 -3.12 -22.32 -10.76
C LEU A 154 -4.01 -22.82 -9.62
N MET A 155 -4.61 -24.00 -9.74
CA MET A 155 -5.36 -24.66 -8.66
C MET A 155 -4.48 -24.89 -7.42
N CYS A 156 -3.24 -25.36 -7.61
CA CYS A 156 -2.26 -25.56 -6.54
C CYS A 156 -1.91 -24.28 -5.77
N GLU A 157 -1.99 -23.13 -6.44
CA GLU A 157 -1.64 -21.82 -5.87
C GLU A 157 -2.86 -21.07 -5.30
N THR A 158 -4.05 -21.30 -5.86
CA THR A 158 -5.23 -20.48 -5.58
C THR A 158 -6.32 -21.18 -4.78
N LEU A 159 -6.32 -22.53 -4.74
CA LEU A 159 -7.34 -23.33 -4.05
C LEU A 159 -6.74 -24.32 -3.04
N LEU A 160 -5.70 -25.05 -3.43
CA LEU A 160 -5.04 -26.07 -2.59
C LEU A 160 -4.47 -25.55 -1.26
N PRO A 161 -3.86 -24.35 -1.16
CA PRO A 161 -3.03 -23.99 -0.01
C PRO A 161 -3.73 -24.25 1.32
N TYR A 162 -3.13 -25.07 2.18
CA TYR A 162 -3.67 -25.38 3.51
C TYR A 162 -3.42 -24.25 4.51
N ARG A 163 -2.61 -23.24 4.12
CA ARG A 163 -2.27 -22.04 4.86
C ARG A 163 -1.82 -20.93 3.90
N ILE A 164 -1.64 -19.72 4.39
CA ILE A 164 -1.25 -18.53 3.61
C ILE A 164 0.24 -18.24 3.78
N SER A 165 0.74 -18.18 5.01
CA SER A 165 2.09 -17.72 5.33
C SER A 165 2.68 -18.46 6.53
N ASP A 166 2.79 -17.79 7.67
CA ASP A 166 3.46 -18.23 8.89
C ASP A 166 2.53 -18.36 10.10
N GLU A 167 1.22 -18.34 9.88
CA GLU A 167 0.16 -18.52 10.88
C GLU A 167 0.03 -19.98 11.33
N PRO A 168 -0.41 -20.30 12.56
CA PRO A 168 -0.56 -21.69 13.00
C PRO A 168 -1.48 -22.51 12.08
N LEU A 169 -1.17 -23.80 11.93
CA LEU A 169 -2.05 -24.74 11.22
C LEU A 169 -3.38 -24.87 11.97
N THR A 170 -4.48 -24.64 11.26
CA THR A 170 -5.84 -24.76 11.80
C THR A 170 -6.73 -25.45 10.78
N ARG A 171 -7.78 -26.15 11.24
CA ARG A 171 -8.83 -26.71 10.38
C ARG A 171 -9.84 -25.62 10.02
N TRP A 172 -9.46 -24.74 9.09
CA TRP A 172 -10.21 -23.51 8.81
C TRP A 172 -11.28 -23.62 7.74
N ARG A 173 -11.17 -24.61 6.83
CA ARG A 173 -12.06 -24.75 5.67
C ARG A 173 -13.53 -24.92 6.07
N GLU A 174 -13.80 -25.80 7.02
CA GLU A 174 -15.16 -26.07 7.50
C GLU A 174 -15.75 -24.86 8.27
N PRO A 175 -15.08 -24.25 9.26
CA PRO A 175 -15.58 -23.04 9.92
C PRO A 175 -15.96 -21.90 8.96
N TYR A 176 -15.10 -21.58 7.98
CA TYR A 176 -15.42 -20.56 6.97
C TYR A 176 -16.57 -20.98 6.06
N ARG A 177 -16.63 -22.25 5.64
CA ARG A 177 -17.74 -22.78 4.84
C ARG A 177 -19.07 -22.68 5.58
N ASN A 178 -19.09 -23.03 6.87
CA ASN A 178 -20.28 -22.96 7.71
C ASN A 178 -20.74 -21.51 7.89
N TRP A 179 -19.81 -20.59 8.10
CA TRP A 179 -20.12 -19.15 8.17
C TRP A 179 -20.70 -18.60 6.85
N LEU A 180 -20.30 -19.15 5.70
CA LEU A 180 -20.77 -18.79 4.36
C LEU A 180 -21.90 -19.69 3.83
N ALA A 181 -22.44 -20.62 4.62
CA ALA A 181 -23.35 -21.66 4.14
C ALA A 181 -24.62 -21.09 3.46
N GLY A 182 -25.12 -19.94 3.96
CA GLY A 182 -26.27 -19.25 3.37
C GLY A 182 -26.06 -18.69 1.96
N LEU A 183 -24.84 -18.74 1.41
CA LEU A 183 -24.52 -18.28 0.06
C LEU A 183 -24.55 -19.42 -0.97
N GLU A 184 -24.66 -20.70 -0.58
CA GLU A 184 -24.51 -21.83 -1.51
C GLU A 184 -25.48 -21.79 -2.70
N ASP A 185 -26.75 -21.42 -2.48
CA ASP A 185 -27.74 -21.31 -3.56
C ASP A 185 -27.38 -20.19 -4.54
N SER A 186 -26.95 -19.04 -4.03
CA SER A 186 -26.51 -17.91 -4.87
C SER A 186 -25.24 -18.25 -5.65
N LEU A 187 -24.29 -18.94 -4.99
CA LEU A 187 -23.06 -19.40 -5.62
C LEU A 187 -23.30 -20.50 -6.64
N ALA A 188 -24.32 -21.34 -6.48
CA ALA A 188 -24.66 -22.37 -7.47
C ALA A 188 -25.11 -21.78 -8.81
N LEU A 189 -25.61 -20.54 -8.82
CA LEU A 189 -26.04 -19.81 -10.02
C LEU A 189 -24.88 -19.12 -10.76
N CYS A 190 -23.73 -18.93 -10.13
CA CYS A 190 -22.59 -18.27 -10.76
C CYS A 190 -21.90 -19.17 -11.79
N THR A 191 -21.66 -18.62 -12.98
CA THR A 191 -20.89 -19.27 -14.05
C THR A 191 -19.42 -18.88 -14.05
N ASN A 192 -19.08 -17.73 -13.47
CA ASN A 192 -17.71 -17.25 -13.33
C ASN A 192 -17.32 -16.95 -11.87
N SER A 193 -16.01 -17.00 -11.59
CA SER A 193 -15.46 -16.81 -10.24
C SER A 193 -15.47 -15.35 -9.79
N VAL A 194 -15.58 -14.38 -10.70
CA VAL A 194 -15.65 -12.95 -10.35
C VAL A 194 -17.00 -12.62 -9.70
N ASP A 195 -18.10 -13.14 -10.24
CA ASP A 195 -19.43 -12.99 -9.66
C ASP A 195 -19.54 -13.73 -8.32
N ALA A 196 -18.98 -14.94 -8.24
CA ALA A 196 -18.89 -15.69 -6.99
C ALA A 196 -18.10 -14.91 -5.92
N ALA A 197 -16.96 -14.32 -6.30
CA ALA A 197 -16.19 -13.47 -5.41
C ALA A 197 -16.98 -12.25 -4.97
N ARG A 198 -17.70 -11.57 -5.87
CA ARG A 198 -18.50 -10.39 -5.51
C ARG A 198 -19.55 -10.71 -4.42
N ILE A 199 -20.26 -11.83 -4.55
CA ILE A 199 -21.24 -12.29 -3.55
C ILE A 199 -20.56 -12.53 -2.19
N ILE A 200 -19.41 -13.20 -2.20
CA ILE A 200 -18.66 -13.50 -0.97
C ILE A 200 -18.13 -12.20 -0.34
N VAL A 201 -17.56 -11.28 -1.12
CA VAL A 201 -17.05 -10.00 -0.60
C VAL A 201 -18.15 -9.19 0.10
N GLN A 202 -19.37 -9.17 -0.45
CA GLN A 202 -20.51 -8.50 0.20
C GLN A 202 -20.85 -9.08 1.58
N LYS A 203 -20.62 -10.38 1.79
CA LYS A 203 -20.77 -11.02 3.11
C LYS A 203 -19.58 -10.75 4.03
N ILE A 204 -18.37 -10.66 3.47
CA ILE A 204 -17.13 -10.41 4.22
C ILE A 204 -17.09 -8.99 4.78
N GLY A 205 -17.40 -7.99 3.95
CA GLY A 205 -17.29 -6.57 4.28
C GLY A 205 -15.85 -6.12 4.60
N ALA A 206 -15.63 -4.82 4.76
CA ALA A 206 -14.32 -4.29 5.10
C ALA A 206 -13.87 -4.69 6.52
N SER A 207 -12.61 -5.09 6.67
CA SER A 207 -11.99 -5.26 7.98
C SER A 207 -11.68 -3.90 8.63
N PRO A 208 -12.03 -3.67 9.90
CA PRO A 208 -11.61 -2.45 10.58
C PRO A 208 -10.08 -2.30 10.64
N TYR A 209 -9.59 -1.11 10.28
CA TYR A 209 -8.16 -0.86 10.12
C TYR A 209 -7.43 -0.69 11.47
N ASN A 210 -6.39 -1.51 11.71
CA ASN A 210 -5.46 -1.39 12.84
C ASN A 210 -4.08 -1.96 12.45
N ASP A 211 -3.09 -1.07 12.30
CA ASP A 211 -1.69 -1.38 11.96
C ASP A 211 -0.71 -1.15 13.12
N ARG A 212 -1.23 -1.07 14.35
CA ARG A 212 -0.44 -0.63 15.51
C ARG A 212 0.55 -1.67 15.98
N LEU A 213 0.33 -2.96 15.71
CA LEU A 213 1.21 -4.07 16.11
C LEU A 213 1.75 -4.79 14.86
N SER A 214 3.01 -5.20 14.91
CA SER A 214 3.73 -5.95 13.89
C SER A 214 3.84 -7.42 14.32
N THR A 215 2.85 -8.22 13.93
CA THR A 215 2.76 -9.65 14.23
C THR A 215 3.13 -10.52 13.02
N PRO A 216 3.43 -11.83 13.21
CA PRO A 216 3.13 -12.89 12.24
C PRO A 216 1.75 -12.80 11.60
N HIS A 217 1.49 -13.58 10.56
CA HIS A 217 0.12 -13.77 10.09
C HIS A 217 -0.74 -14.38 11.21
N ARG A 218 -1.97 -13.86 11.38
CA ARG A 218 -2.94 -14.32 12.38
C ARG A 218 -3.57 -15.63 11.92
N SER A 219 -4.05 -16.47 12.84
CA SER A 219 -4.71 -17.72 12.42
C SER A 219 -6.03 -17.43 11.70
N ALA A 220 -6.42 -18.34 10.82
CA ALA A 220 -7.68 -18.24 10.09
C ALA A 220 -8.89 -18.09 11.02
N LEU A 221 -8.89 -18.81 12.14
CA LEU A 221 -10.00 -18.82 13.10
C LEU A 221 -10.06 -17.53 13.91
N ASP A 222 -8.91 -16.97 14.30
CA ASP A 222 -8.85 -15.67 14.97
C ASP A 222 -9.32 -14.54 14.04
N LEU A 223 -9.03 -14.63 12.73
CA LEU A 223 -9.52 -13.69 11.72
C LEU A 223 -11.02 -13.82 11.46
N LEU A 224 -11.58 -15.03 11.62
CA LEU A 224 -13.02 -15.26 11.50
C LEU A 224 -13.78 -14.66 12.69
N GLU A 225 -13.20 -14.75 13.89
CA GLU A 225 -13.79 -14.23 15.13
C GLU A 225 -13.60 -12.71 15.28
N ALA A 226 -12.38 -12.21 15.04
CA ALA A 226 -12.01 -10.81 15.17
C ALA A 226 -11.38 -10.30 13.85
N PRO A 227 -12.20 -9.82 12.89
CA PRO A 227 -11.77 -9.46 11.53
C PRO A 227 -11.06 -8.09 11.45
N ILE A 228 -10.07 -7.85 12.31
CA ILE A 228 -9.36 -6.58 12.49
C ILE A 228 -7.92 -6.70 12.00
N GLY A 229 -7.40 -5.65 11.37
CA GLY A 229 -5.99 -5.59 10.98
C GLY A 229 -5.77 -4.56 9.91
N TYR A 230 -4.75 -4.73 9.08
CA TYR A 230 -4.51 -3.84 7.94
C TYR A 230 -4.64 -4.63 6.63
N CYS A 231 -4.09 -4.10 5.53
CA CYS A 231 -4.23 -4.74 4.21
C CYS A 231 -3.81 -6.23 4.18
N ARG A 232 -2.93 -6.69 5.08
CA ARG A 232 -2.57 -8.10 5.20
C ARG A 232 -3.72 -8.95 5.72
N GLU A 233 -4.25 -8.64 6.90
CA GLU A 233 -5.33 -9.41 7.53
C GLU A 233 -6.62 -9.39 6.69
N ASP A 234 -6.90 -8.27 6.02
CA ASP A 234 -8.06 -8.18 5.11
C ASP A 234 -7.88 -9.14 3.91
N CYS A 235 -6.69 -9.19 3.32
CA CYS A 235 -6.37 -10.17 2.28
C CYS A 235 -6.45 -11.61 2.80
N ASP A 236 -5.88 -11.89 3.98
CA ASP A 236 -5.84 -13.24 4.55
C ASP A 236 -7.24 -13.79 4.82
N ARG A 237 -8.09 -12.99 5.48
CA ARG A 237 -9.50 -13.33 5.73
C ARG A 237 -10.26 -13.59 4.42
N THR A 238 -10.00 -12.78 3.40
CA THR A 238 -10.57 -12.96 2.06
C THR A 238 -10.14 -14.28 1.44
N LEU A 239 -8.85 -14.61 1.51
CA LEU A 239 -8.31 -15.86 0.98
C LEU A 239 -8.98 -17.08 1.61
N TYR A 240 -9.12 -17.13 2.94
CA TYR A 240 -9.79 -18.26 3.60
C TYR A 240 -11.26 -18.37 3.19
N ALA A 241 -12.00 -17.26 3.20
CA ALA A 241 -13.41 -17.24 2.80
C ALA A 241 -13.60 -17.74 1.36
N MET A 242 -12.86 -17.17 0.41
CA MET A 242 -12.93 -17.55 -1.01
C MET A 242 -12.53 -19.02 -1.24
N ARG A 243 -11.40 -19.45 -0.68
CA ARG A 243 -10.90 -20.83 -0.85
C ARG A 243 -11.82 -21.87 -0.22
N SER A 244 -12.45 -21.55 0.91
CA SER A 244 -13.45 -22.43 1.52
C SER A 244 -14.63 -22.68 0.58
N MET A 245 -15.01 -21.71 -0.25
CA MET A 245 -16.11 -21.84 -1.21
C MET A 245 -15.67 -22.31 -2.61
N GLY A 246 -14.37 -22.48 -2.83
CA GLY A 246 -13.81 -22.94 -4.10
C GLY A 246 -13.61 -21.84 -5.13
N VAL A 247 -13.44 -20.59 -4.69
CA VAL A 247 -13.13 -19.45 -5.55
C VAL A 247 -11.60 -19.28 -5.65
N PRO A 248 -11.01 -19.36 -6.86
CA PRO A 248 -9.56 -19.25 -7.06
C PRO A 248 -9.06 -17.83 -6.83
N VAL A 249 -8.27 -17.64 -5.76
CA VAL A 249 -7.81 -16.33 -5.28
C VAL A 249 -6.33 -16.33 -4.88
N ALA A 250 -5.67 -15.18 -5.06
CA ALA A 250 -4.30 -14.92 -4.62
C ALA A 250 -4.13 -13.50 -4.07
N VAL A 251 -2.93 -13.19 -3.58
CA VAL A 251 -2.55 -11.85 -3.08
C VAL A 251 -1.44 -11.30 -3.94
N ASP A 252 -1.65 -10.10 -4.47
CA ASP A 252 -0.64 -9.32 -5.17
C ASP A 252 -0.18 -8.17 -4.27
N ARG A 253 1.09 -7.77 -4.40
CA ARG A 253 1.70 -6.76 -3.53
C ARG A 253 2.76 -5.92 -4.22
N ILE A 254 2.90 -4.70 -3.73
CA ILE A 254 4.05 -3.83 -3.97
C ILE A 254 4.97 -3.87 -2.75
N LEU A 255 6.27 -4.05 -2.98
CA LEU A 255 7.27 -4.08 -1.92
C LEU A 255 7.64 -2.66 -1.47
N VAL A 256 7.76 -1.74 -2.43
CA VAL A 256 8.00 -0.31 -2.21
C VAL A 256 7.11 0.45 -3.16
N SER A 257 6.09 1.13 -2.64
CA SER A 257 5.25 2.00 -3.46
C SER A 257 6.07 3.18 -4.00
N PRO A 258 5.98 3.49 -5.30
CA PRO A 258 6.53 4.73 -5.84
C PRO A 258 5.87 6.01 -5.30
N ASP A 259 4.66 5.89 -4.76
CA ASP A 259 3.89 7.03 -4.26
C ASP A 259 4.27 7.42 -2.84
N ASN A 260 4.63 6.44 -2.00
CA ASN A 260 4.92 6.68 -0.58
C ASN A 260 5.94 5.78 0.10
N GLY A 261 6.58 4.88 -0.64
CA GLY A 261 7.59 3.99 -0.10
C GLY A 261 7.09 2.89 0.82
N THR A 262 5.79 2.83 1.11
CA THR A 262 5.21 1.76 1.93
C THR A 262 4.90 0.53 1.07
N SER A 263 4.94 -0.65 1.67
CA SER A 263 4.37 -1.84 1.04
C SER A 263 2.85 -1.77 1.05
N HIS A 264 2.20 -2.42 0.07
CA HIS A 264 0.76 -2.60 0.06
C HIS A 264 0.42 -3.92 -0.62
N MET A 265 -0.70 -4.54 -0.24
CA MET A 265 -1.18 -5.78 -0.84
C MET A 265 -2.69 -5.74 -1.01
N TRP A 266 -3.18 -6.49 -2.00
CA TRP A 266 -4.58 -6.59 -2.36
C TRP A 266 -4.88 -7.99 -2.90
N THR A 267 -6.17 -8.30 -3.02
CA THR A 267 -6.61 -9.61 -3.48
C THR A 267 -6.81 -9.61 -4.99
N VAL A 268 -6.51 -10.73 -5.64
CA VAL A 268 -6.86 -10.98 -7.04
C VAL A 268 -7.66 -12.27 -7.17
N VAL A 269 -8.72 -12.27 -7.98
CA VAL A 269 -9.51 -13.45 -8.33
C VAL A 269 -9.29 -13.83 -9.79
N TRP A 270 -9.17 -15.12 -10.07
CA TRP A 270 -9.09 -15.60 -11.44
C TRP A 270 -10.45 -15.46 -12.13
N ASP A 271 -10.47 -14.90 -13.35
CA ASP A 271 -11.63 -14.90 -14.24
C ASP A 271 -11.47 -16.03 -15.26
N ASN A 272 -12.36 -17.02 -15.17
CA ASN A 272 -12.34 -18.20 -16.02
C ASN A 272 -12.86 -17.94 -17.44
N GLU A 273 -13.45 -16.77 -17.73
CA GLU A 273 -13.93 -16.47 -19.08
C GLU A 273 -12.85 -15.93 -20.00
N ASP A 274 -11.90 -15.13 -19.48
CA ASP A 274 -10.80 -14.56 -20.26
C ASP A 274 -9.41 -14.91 -19.74
N CYS A 275 -9.33 -15.78 -18.72
CA CYS A 275 -8.10 -16.29 -18.15
C CYS A 275 -7.20 -15.19 -17.56
N ARG A 276 -7.79 -14.22 -16.84
CA ARG A 276 -7.07 -13.10 -16.22
C ARG A 276 -7.32 -12.99 -14.72
N MET A 277 -6.36 -12.41 -14.01
CA MET A 277 -6.51 -12.06 -12.60
C MET A 277 -7.14 -10.67 -12.45
N ARG A 278 -8.16 -10.56 -11.60
CA ARG A 278 -8.91 -9.33 -11.34
C ARG A 278 -8.65 -8.86 -9.92
N MET A 279 -8.00 -7.71 -9.80
CA MET A 279 -7.76 -7.03 -8.52
C MET A 279 -9.07 -6.62 -7.85
N PHE A 280 -9.15 -6.72 -6.53
CA PHE A 280 -10.28 -6.20 -5.76
C PHE A 280 -9.90 -5.95 -4.29
N ASP A 281 -10.76 -5.22 -3.58
CA ASP A 281 -10.79 -5.12 -2.12
C ASP A 281 -12.20 -5.35 -1.58
N ASN A 282 -12.33 -5.34 -0.25
CA ASN A 282 -13.59 -5.62 0.44
C ASN A 282 -14.43 -4.37 0.76
N GLU A 283 -13.99 -3.17 0.35
CA GLU A 283 -14.59 -1.91 0.78
C GLU A 283 -15.12 -1.10 -0.41
N LYS A 284 -14.23 -0.76 -1.35
CA LYS A 284 -14.47 0.23 -2.41
C LYS A 284 -14.45 -0.37 -3.80
N TYR A 285 -13.54 -1.31 -4.05
CA TYR A 285 -13.30 -1.88 -5.38
C TYR A 285 -13.70 -3.36 -5.39
N PHE A 286 -14.99 -3.63 -5.37
CA PHE A 286 -15.53 -4.99 -5.48
C PHE A 286 -15.07 -5.68 -6.79
N PRO A 287 -14.95 -7.02 -6.81
CA PRO A 287 -14.59 -7.77 -8.02
C PRO A 287 -15.47 -7.39 -9.22
N THR A 288 -14.88 -7.09 -10.37
CA THR A 288 -15.61 -6.91 -11.64
C THR A 288 -14.81 -7.36 -12.85
N ARG A 289 -15.54 -7.70 -13.91
CA ARG A 289 -15.00 -8.07 -15.22
C ARG A 289 -14.84 -6.86 -16.14
N ASP A 290 -15.62 -5.82 -15.89
CA ASP A 290 -15.66 -4.58 -16.71
C ASP A 290 -14.35 -3.79 -16.64
N SER A 291 -13.45 -4.11 -15.70
CA SER A 291 -12.13 -3.49 -15.60
C SER A 291 -11.11 -4.44 -14.97
N VAL A 292 -9.85 -4.34 -15.40
CA VAL A 292 -8.71 -4.86 -14.64
C VAL A 292 -8.35 -3.74 -13.66
N HIS A 293 -8.94 -3.77 -12.47
CA HIS A 293 -9.07 -2.63 -11.57
C HIS A 293 -7.80 -1.77 -11.39
N TYR A 294 -7.91 -0.48 -11.79
CA TYR A 294 -6.96 0.58 -11.53
C TYR A 294 -7.39 1.35 -10.27
N ASP A 295 -6.61 1.24 -9.20
CA ASP A 295 -6.88 1.85 -7.89
C ASP A 295 -6.23 3.23 -7.70
N ARG A 296 -5.78 3.87 -8.79
CA ARG A 296 -5.04 5.14 -8.83
C ARG A 296 -3.64 5.11 -8.20
N ARG A 297 -3.14 3.97 -7.75
CA ARG A 297 -1.79 3.85 -7.18
C ARG A 297 -0.79 3.46 -8.24
N ARG A 298 0.36 4.12 -8.23
CA ARG A 298 1.55 3.64 -8.94
C ARG A 298 2.05 2.38 -8.27
N LYS A 299 2.45 1.40 -9.07
CA LYS A 299 2.84 0.06 -8.59
C LYS A 299 4.34 -0.19 -8.70
N GLY A 300 4.99 0.32 -9.74
CA GLY A 300 6.40 0.07 -10.03
C GLY A 300 6.65 -1.38 -10.43
N LYS A 301 6.66 -2.29 -9.45
CA LYS A 301 6.76 -3.75 -9.59
C LYS A 301 5.67 -4.41 -8.75
N VAL A 302 4.99 -5.41 -9.31
CA VAL A 302 3.96 -6.18 -8.62
C VAL A 302 4.40 -7.62 -8.46
N TYR A 303 4.27 -8.13 -7.24
CA TYR A 303 4.60 -9.51 -6.92
C TYR A 303 3.40 -10.25 -6.35
N ARG A 304 3.13 -11.46 -6.84
CA ARG A 304 2.11 -12.36 -6.32
C ARG A 304 2.71 -13.27 -5.25
N SER A 305 2.03 -13.40 -4.12
CA SER A 305 2.37 -14.40 -3.10
C SER A 305 2.04 -15.80 -3.61
N THR A 306 3.01 -16.71 -3.56
CA THR A 306 2.85 -18.12 -3.94
C THR A 306 2.80 -19.04 -2.73
N PHE A 307 2.25 -20.24 -2.88
CA PHE A 307 2.15 -21.28 -1.87
C PHE A 307 3.43 -22.10 -1.77
N ALA A 308 3.99 -22.55 -2.90
CA ALA A 308 5.34 -23.11 -2.94
C ALA A 308 6.36 -22.01 -3.30
N PRO A 309 7.66 -22.20 -2.99
CA PRO A 309 8.72 -21.33 -3.50
C PRO A 309 8.66 -21.17 -5.03
N SER A 310 8.75 -19.92 -5.53
CA SER A 310 8.81 -19.61 -6.96
C SER A 310 10.20 -19.94 -7.51
N MET A 311 10.28 -20.97 -8.34
CA MET A 311 11.54 -21.39 -8.98
C MET A 311 12.14 -20.30 -9.87
N GLU A 312 11.30 -19.56 -10.58
CA GLU A 312 11.72 -18.39 -11.36
C GLU A 312 12.43 -17.37 -10.47
N ARG A 313 11.88 -17.08 -9.29
CA ARG A 313 12.49 -16.14 -8.35
C ARG A 313 13.79 -16.68 -7.76
N LEU A 314 13.80 -17.95 -7.37
CA LEU A 314 15.02 -18.61 -6.88
C LEU A 314 16.14 -18.56 -7.92
N ALA A 315 15.84 -18.83 -9.19
CA ALA A 315 16.78 -18.73 -10.29
C ALA A 315 17.27 -17.29 -10.51
N ARG A 316 16.35 -16.30 -10.47
CA ARG A 316 16.64 -14.88 -10.70
C ARG A 316 17.65 -14.31 -9.70
N TYR A 317 17.61 -14.76 -8.45
CA TYR A 317 18.51 -14.26 -7.39
C TYR A 317 19.61 -15.24 -6.98
N ARG A 318 19.76 -16.40 -7.68
CA ARG A 318 20.70 -17.48 -7.32
C ARG A 318 22.15 -17.00 -7.17
N ASN A 319 22.59 -16.12 -8.06
CA ASN A 319 23.97 -15.61 -8.09
C ASN A 319 24.10 -14.19 -7.54
N ALA A 320 23.03 -13.67 -6.90
CA ALA A 320 23.03 -12.31 -6.42
C ALA A 320 24.00 -12.14 -5.23
N LYS A 321 24.87 -11.14 -5.30
CA LYS A 321 25.83 -10.73 -4.27
C LYS A 321 25.15 -9.80 -3.27
N ASN A 322 24.89 -10.32 -2.06
CA ASN A 322 24.31 -9.56 -0.95
C ASN A 322 23.01 -8.80 -1.31
N PRO A 323 22.02 -9.45 -1.93
CA PRO A 323 20.80 -8.78 -2.34
C PRO A 323 20.01 -8.22 -1.14
N PRO A 324 19.28 -7.12 -1.35
CA PRO A 324 18.36 -6.56 -0.36
C PRO A 324 17.42 -7.65 0.16
N PRO A 325 17.30 -7.85 1.47
CA PRO A 325 16.65 -9.06 1.96
C PRO A 325 15.16 -9.20 1.61
N MET A 326 14.45 -8.09 1.48
CA MET A 326 13.06 -8.06 1.02
C MET A 326 12.89 -8.65 -0.39
N LEU A 327 13.96 -8.65 -1.21
CA LEU A 327 13.95 -9.26 -2.54
C LEU A 327 14.22 -10.76 -2.52
N LEU A 328 14.76 -11.29 -1.41
CA LEU A 328 15.06 -12.72 -1.27
C LEU A 328 13.85 -13.59 -0.92
N ASN A 329 12.67 -12.99 -0.69
CA ASN A 329 11.48 -13.77 -0.37
C ASN A 329 11.15 -14.74 -1.52
N PRO A 330 11.27 -16.07 -1.31
CA PRO A 330 11.13 -17.06 -2.36
C PRO A 330 9.66 -17.29 -2.76
N TRP A 331 8.70 -16.86 -1.94
CA TRP A 331 7.26 -17.02 -2.19
C TRP A 331 6.66 -15.84 -2.96
N LEU A 332 7.46 -15.15 -3.75
CA LEU A 332 7.01 -14.06 -4.60
C LEU A 332 7.21 -14.45 -6.06
N LYS A 333 6.19 -14.26 -6.89
CA LYS A 333 6.28 -14.34 -8.34
C LYS A 333 6.12 -12.94 -8.92
N ASP A 334 6.95 -12.56 -9.88
CA ASP A 334 6.74 -11.31 -10.62
C ASP A 334 5.51 -11.45 -11.52
N VAL A 335 4.53 -10.57 -11.33
CA VAL A 335 3.29 -10.53 -12.13
C VAL A 335 3.08 -9.15 -12.74
N THR A 336 4.13 -8.33 -12.79
CA THR A 336 4.04 -6.95 -13.28
C THR A 336 3.54 -6.89 -14.73
N ALA A 337 3.88 -7.89 -15.55
CA ALA A 337 3.38 -8.00 -16.92
C ALA A 337 1.86 -8.26 -17.01
N GLU A 338 1.23 -8.84 -15.99
CA GLU A 338 -0.24 -9.00 -15.94
C GLU A 338 -0.96 -7.64 -15.83
N TYR A 339 -0.25 -6.61 -15.34
CA TYR A 339 -0.77 -5.26 -15.17
C TYR A 339 -0.41 -4.33 -16.35
N PHE A 340 0.80 -4.44 -16.88
CA PHE A 340 1.35 -3.45 -17.82
C PHE A 340 1.86 -4.05 -19.14
N GLY A 341 1.60 -5.33 -19.38
CA GLY A 341 2.18 -6.06 -20.50
C GLY A 341 3.67 -6.32 -20.33
N HIS A 342 4.21 -7.22 -21.16
CA HIS A 342 5.65 -7.46 -21.19
C HIS A 342 6.37 -6.24 -21.78
N ASN A 343 7.38 -5.77 -21.07
CA ASN A 343 8.18 -4.63 -21.50
C ASN A 343 9.63 -4.75 -21.01
N ARG A 344 10.51 -3.91 -21.57
CA ARG A 344 11.95 -3.99 -21.32
C ARG A 344 12.60 -2.62 -21.40
N ALA A 345 13.38 -2.27 -20.39
CA ALA A 345 14.23 -1.08 -20.36
C ALA A 345 15.70 -1.47 -20.33
N GLU A 346 16.47 -0.95 -21.28
CA GLU A 346 17.94 -1.04 -21.28
C GLU A 346 18.53 0.32 -20.87
N VAL A 347 19.37 0.35 -19.85
CA VAL A 347 19.99 1.59 -19.36
C VAL A 347 21.49 1.44 -19.19
N GLU A 348 22.21 2.51 -19.50
CA GLU A 348 23.64 2.60 -19.25
C GLU A 348 23.91 2.65 -17.74
N VAL A 349 24.93 1.92 -17.31
CA VAL A 349 25.45 1.98 -15.94
C VAL A 349 26.89 2.47 -15.94
N TRP A 350 27.33 3.05 -14.83
CA TRP A 350 28.71 3.50 -14.70
C TRP A 350 29.67 2.33 -14.76
N GLN A 351 30.77 2.49 -15.49
CA GLN A 351 31.74 1.41 -15.76
C GLN A 351 32.31 0.76 -14.49
N ASP A 352 32.49 1.54 -13.42
CA ASP A 352 33.01 1.09 -12.13
C ASP A 352 32.00 0.28 -11.30
N ALA A 353 30.71 0.29 -11.66
CA ALA A 353 29.70 -0.56 -11.06
C ALA A 353 29.65 -1.95 -11.71
N ILE A 354 30.09 -2.09 -12.98
CA ILE A 354 30.04 -3.35 -13.72
C ILE A 354 30.99 -4.37 -13.11
N GLY A 355 30.50 -5.59 -12.86
CA GLY A 355 31.28 -6.72 -12.35
C GLY A 355 31.63 -6.64 -10.86
N ARG A 356 31.63 -5.44 -10.28
CA ARG A 356 31.84 -5.19 -8.85
C ARG A 356 30.61 -5.59 -8.03
N ASP A 357 29.49 -4.94 -8.29
CA ASP A 357 28.22 -5.10 -7.56
C ASP A 357 27.10 -5.53 -8.52
N ASP A 358 26.03 -6.13 -7.97
CA ASP A 358 24.80 -6.32 -8.74
C ASP A 358 24.06 -4.99 -8.91
N VAL A 359 23.38 -4.85 -10.04
CA VAL A 359 22.54 -3.70 -10.36
C VAL A 359 21.08 -4.04 -10.09
N TYR A 360 20.37 -3.12 -9.45
CA TYR A 360 18.97 -3.23 -9.09
C TYR A 360 18.17 -2.07 -9.66
N LEU A 361 16.87 -2.29 -9.84
CA LEU A 361 15.89 -1.26 -10.17
C LEU A 361 15.57 -0.50 -8.89
N GLY A 362 15.88 0.80 -8.86
CA GLY A 362 15.62 1.67 -7.72
C GLY A 362 14.36 2.50 -7.91
N VAL A 363 13.52 2.53 -6.87
CA VAL A 363 12.37 3.45 -6.75
C VAL A 363 12.68 4.47 -5.64
N PHE A 364 12.49 5.76 -5.90
CA PHE A 364 12.73 6.77 -4.87
C PHE A 364 11.63 6.76 -3.82
N ALA A 365 12.04 6.54 -2.57
CA ALA A 365 11.17 6.52 -1.43
C ALA A 365 11.99 6.77 -0.16
N ASP A 366 11.45 7.58 0.77
CA ASP A 366 12.10 7.83 2.06
C ASP A 366 13.53 8.39 1.86
N ARG A 367 13.63 9.42 1.00
CA ARG A 367 14.85 10.20 0.71
C ARG A 367 16.01 9.41 0.07
N ARG A 368 15.73 8.24 -0.51
CA ARG A 368 16.72 7.43 -1.23
C ARG A 368 16.06 6.55 -2.30
N PHE A 369 16.84 6.04 -3.24
CA PHE A 369 16.37 4.98 -4.11
C PHE A 369 16.43 3.63 -3.38
N LYS A 370 15.28 2.95 -3.26
CA LYS A 370 15.17 1.61 -2.67
C LYS A 370 15.13 0.57 -3.80
N PRO A 371 15.97 -0.48 -3.74
CA PRO A 371 15.97 -1.54 -4.75
C PRO A 371 14.68 -2.38 -4.67
N VAL A 372 14.04 -2.60 -5.82
CA VAL A 372 12.77 -3.33 -5.93
C VAL A 372 12.83 -4.56 -6.86
N ASP A 373 13.86 -4.68 -7.69
CA ASP A 373 14.12 -5.83 -8.56
C ASP A 373 15.60 -5.88 -8.96
N ILE A 374 16.12 -7.04 -9.37
CA ILE A 374 17.50 -7.21 -9.86
C ILE A 374 17.56 -7.13 -11.39
N ALA A 375 18.59 -6.47 -11.93
CA ALA A 375 18.84 -6.36 -13.36
C ALA A 375 19.64 -7.54 -13.89
N VAL A 376 19.48 -7.83 -15.19
CA VAL A 376 20.47 -8.61 -15.93
C VAL A 376 21.46 -7.63 -16.57
N VAL A 377 22.74 -7.74 -16.24
CA VAL A 377 23.79 -6.87 -16.81
C VAL A 377 24.41 -7.54 -18.04
N LYS A 378 24.32 -6.90 -19.21
CA LYS A 378 24.92 -7.36 -20.48
C LYS A 378 25.55 -6.19 -21.24
N GLY A 379 26.79 -6.34 -21.68
CA GLY A 379 27.47 -5.34 -22.51
C GLY A 379 27.58 -3.95 -21.86
N GLY A 380 27.66 -3.88 -20.53
CA GLY A 380 27.70 -2.63 -19.77
C GLY A 380 26.36 -1.91 -19.59
N LYS A 381 25.25 -2.56 -19.98
CA LYS A 381 23.89 -2.06 -19.73
C LYS A 381 23.18 -2.93 -18.71
N ALA A 382 22.38 -2.30 -17.86
CA ALA A 382 21.41 -2.98 -17.02
C ALA A 382 20.09 -3.15 -17.78
N VAL A 383 19.58 -4.37 -17.78
CA VAL A 383 18.30 -4.73 -18.41
C VAL A 383 17.28 -5.00 -17.33
N PHE A 384 16.20 -4.22 -17.34
CA PHE A 384 15.03 -4.40 -16.50
C PHE A 384 13.86 -4.88 -17.36
N THR A 385 13.07 -5.84 -16.87
CA THR A 385 11.88 -6.34 -17.56
C THR A 385 10.65 -6.18 -16.69
N ASP A 386 9.50 -6.04 -17.35
CA ASP A 386 8.18 -6.01 -16.74
C ASP A 386 8.10 -4.97 -15.62
N ILE A 387 8.24 -3.70 -15.98
CA ILE A 387 8.16 -2.56 -15.05
C ILE A 387 6.96 -1.69 -15.43
N GLU A 388 6.39 -0.96 -14.47
CA GLU A 388 5.35 0.02 -14.77
C GLU A 388 5.89 1.17 -15.65
N PRO A 389 5.34 1.41 -16.86
CA PRO A 389 5.76 2.53 -17.69
C PRO A 389 5.41 3.90 -17.08
N ASN A 390 6.09 4.93 -17.54
CA ASN A 390 5.94 6.34 -17.14
C ASN A 390 6.14 6.56 -15.63
N LEU A 391 7.20 5.98 -15.09
CA LEU A 391 7.67 6.15 -13.72
C LEU A 391 9.17 6.44 -13.72
N ILE A 392 9.63 7.30 -12.81
CA ILE A 392 11.06 7.58 -12.62
C ILE A 392 11.69 6.47 -11.78
N TYR A 393 12.66 5.79 -12.37
CA TYR A 393 13.52 4.80 -11.75
C TYR A 393 14.98 5.26 -11.77
N ALA A 394 15.86 4.54 -11.07
CA ALA A 394 17.30 4.64 -11.27
C ALA A 394 17.96 3.26 -11.14
N PRO A 395 19.01 2.94 -11.91
CA PRO A 395 19.86 1.79 -11.60
C PRO A 395 20.61 2.08 -10.30
N VAL A 396 20.58 1.13 -9.35
CA VAL A 396 21.20 1.26 -8.03
C VAL A 396 21.95 0.00 -7.62
N THR A 397 22.88 0.13 -6.67
CA THR A 397 23.44 -1.02 -5.94
C THR A 397 22.47 -1.54 -4.88
N ALA A 398 22.77 -2.68 -4.25
CA ALA A 398 21.97 -3.23 -3.15
C ALA A 398 21.78 -2.23 -1.98
N ALA A 399 22.73 -1.32 -1.76
CA ALA A 399 22.67 -0.28 -0.74
C ALA A 399 21.77 0.93 -1.14
N GLY A 400 21.24 0.94 -2.37
CA GLY A 400 20.46 2.07 -2.90
C GLY A 400 21.32 3.22 -3.42
N LYS A 401 22.64 3.02 -3.59
CA LYS A 401 23.51 4.00 -4.25
C LYS A 401 23.23 3.95 -5.74
N VAL A 402 22.84 5.07 -6.32
CA VAL A 402 22.64 5.21 -7.78
C VAL A 402 23.93 4.86 -8.51
N CYS A 403 23.84 4.10 -9.61
CA CYS A 403 24.96 3.63 -10.42
C CYS A 403 24.78 3.87 -11.94
N GLY A 404 23.92 4.81 -12.30
CA GLY A 404 23.62 5.24 -13.67
C GLY A 404 22.63 6.41 -13.62
N TYR A 405 22.29 7.01 -14.76
CA TYR A 405 21.30 8.10 -14.74
C TYR A 405 19.91 7.56 -14.37
N PRO A 406 19.12 8.31 -13.58
CA PRO A 406 17.70 8.06 -13.47
C PRO A 406 17.05 8.01 -14.85
N PHE A 407 16.01 7.20 -15.00
CA PHE A 407 15.36 6.97 -16.28
C PHE A 407 13.87 6.72 -16.11
N MET A 408 13.15 6.81 -17.22
CA MET A 408 11.75 6.45 -17.33
C MET A 408 11.56 5.60 -18.58
N LEU A 409 10.90 4.45 -18.45
CA LEU A 409 10.39 3.69 -19.60
C LEU A 409 9.06 4.29 -20.02
N ARG A 410 8.94 4.77 -21.25
CA ARG A 410 7.69 5.32 -21.81
C ARG A 410 6.76 4.19 -22.25
N SER A 411 5.46 4.47 -22.33
CA SER A 411 4.45 3.49 -22.81
C SER A 411 4.68 2.98 -24.23
N ASP A 412 5.41 3.73 -25.06
CA ASP A 412 5.80 3.32 -26.42
C ASP A 412 7.04 2.41 -26.45
N GLY A 413 7.61 2.09 -25.28
CA GLY A 413 8.80 1.26 -25.12
C GLY A 413 10.12 2.01 -25.15
N GLN A 414 10.13 3.34 -25.36
CA GLN A 414 11.35 4.13 -25.37
C GLN A 414 11.85 4.42 -23.96
N VAL A 415 13.17 4.34 -23.76
CA VAL A 415 13.81 4.74 -22.50
C VAL A 415 14.25 6.19 -22.58
N HIS A 416 13.77 7.01 -21.66
CA HIS A 416 14.20 8.39 -21.46
C HIS A 416 15.12 8.48 -20.24
N SER A 417 16.37 8.85 -20.44
CA SER A 417 17.33 9.10 -19.36
C SER A 417 17.35 10.57 -18.96
N PHE A 418 17.24 10.84 -17.66
CA PHE A 418 17.27 12.19 -17.11
C PHE A 418 18.71 12.66 -16.91
N MET A 419 19.23 13.33 -17.95
CA MET A 419 20.59 13.88 -17.99
C MET A 419 20.52 15.41 -17.91
N PRO A 420 21.04 16.04 -16.83
CA PRO A 420 21.01 17.48 -16.70
C PRO A 420 21.94 18.17 -17.68
N ASP A 421 21.46 19.22 -18.36
CA ASP A 421 22.34 20.16 -19.07
C ASP A 421 22.83 21.25 -18.12
N GLU A 422 23.98 21.00 -17.47
CA GLU A 422 24.56 21.94 -16.50
C GLU A 422 25.02 23.28 -17.13
N SER A 423 25.03 23.42 -18.46
CA SER A 423 25.33 24.69 -19.14
C SER A 423 24.15 25.67 -19.15
N CYS A 424 22.93 25.15 -18.96
CA CYS A 424 21.70 25.92 -18.93
C CYS A 424 21.08 25.97 -17.52
N ARG A 425 20.22 26.95 -17.29
CA ARG A 425 19.38 27.04 -16.09
C ARG A 425 17.96 27.39 -16.49
N GLU A 426 17.01 26.67 -15.92
CA GLU A 426 15.59 26.93 -16.08
C GLU A 426 15.00 27.38 -14.75
N SER A 427 14.27 28.50 -14.78
CA SER A 427 13.55 29.01 -13.60
C SER A 427 12.27 28.21 -13.36
N MET A 428 12.03 27.88 -12.10
CA MET A 428 10.87 27.09 -11.67
C MET A 428 10.23 27.66 -10.42
N THR A 429 8.90 27.65 -10.39
CA THR A 429 8.10 27.99 -9.21
C THR A 429 7.54 26.72 -8.59
N LEU A 430 8.06 26.37 -7.42
CA LEU A 430 7.72 25.13 -6.72
C LEU A 430 6.69 25.41 -5.63
N THR A 431 5.67 24.55 -5.54
CA THR A 431 4.55 24.72 -4.61
C THR A 431 4.43 23.58 -3.62
N ARG A 432 5.08 22.44 -3.86
CA ARG A 432 5.02 21.26 -2.98
C ARG A 432 6.32 20.47 -2.97
N LYS A 433 6.56 19.76 -1.85
CA LYS A 433 7.66 18.78 -1.72
C LYS A 433 7.22 17.32 -1.90
N TYR A 434 5.92 17.10 -2.09
CA TYR A 434 5.31 15.77 -2.16
C TYR A 434 4.05 15.78 -3.03
N PRO A 435 3.74 14.72 -3.81
CA PRO A 435 2.56 14.69 -4.67
C PRO A 435 1.24 14.82 -3.90
N VAL A 436 0.23 15.39 -4.55
CA VAL A 436 -1.16 15.32 -4.07
C VAL A 436 -1.72 13.94 -4.44
N ARG A 437 -1.72 13.03 -3.47
CA ARG A 437 -2.27 11.67 -3.65
C ARG A 437 -3.80 11.69 -3.70
N PHE A 438 -4.42 10.65 -4.26
CA PHE A 438 -5.88 10.57 -4.40
C PHE A 438 -6.65 10.75 -3.07
N HIS A 439 -6.15 10.24 -1.94
CA HIS A 439 -6.78 10.50 -0.63
C HIS A 439 -6.74 11.98 -0.24
N GLN A 440 -5.64 12.67 -0.54
CA GLN A 440 -5.52 14.11 -0.30
C GLN A 440 -6.40 14.91 -1.25
N GLN A 441 -6.52 14.47 -2.50
CA GLN A 441 -7.45 15.05 -3.47
C GLN A 441 -8.90 14.96 -2.97
N ASN A 442 -9.34 13.78 -2.50
CA ASN A 442 -10.67 13.61 -1.92
C ASN A 442 -10.92 14.56 -0.72
N ARG A 443 -9.90 14.80 0.12
CA ARG A 443 -9.99 15.76 1.24
C ARG A 443 -10.14 17.20 0.76
N LEU A 444 -9.38 17.60 -0.25
CA LEU A 444 -9.52 18.92 -0.88
C LEU A 444 -10.88 19.08 -1.57
N GLU A 445 -11.40 18.03 -2.20
CA GLU A 445 -12.74 18.01 -2.80
C GLU A 445 -13.86 18.06 -1.75
N SER A 446 -13.64 17.50 -0.55
CA SER A 446 -14.67 17.42 0.50
C SER A 446 -15.19 18.80 0.96
N VAL A 447 -14.35 19.84 0.89
CA VAL A 447 -14.71 21.21 1.30
C VAL A 447 -15.44 22.01 0.22
N VAL A 448 -15.60 21.46 -0.99
CA VAL A 448 -16.44 22.08 -2.02
C VAL A 448 -17.88 22.17 -1.53
N GLY A 449 -18.50 23.34 -1.73
CA GLY A 449 -19.83 23.67 -1.24
C GLY A 449 -19.88 24.10 0.23
N VAL A 450 -18.75 24.21 0.94
CA VAL A 450 -18.72 24.83 2.27
C VAL A 450 -18.94 26.33 2.13
N HIS A 451 -19.89 26.84 2.89
CA HIS A 451 -20.16 28.27 3.08
C HIS A 451 -19.35 28.80 4.26
N VAL A 452 -18.73 29.95 4.06
CA VAL A 452 -18.04 30.72 5.11
C VAL A 452 -18.75 32.05 5.27
N GLN A 453 -19.31 32.29 6.45
CA GLN A 453 -20.08 33.48 6.77
C GLN A 453 -19.48 34.25 7.95
N SER A 454 -19.83 35.54 8.07
CA SER A 454 -19.49 36.39 9.22
C SER A 454 -20.73 37.09 9.78
N ALA A 455 -20.73 37.35 11.09
CA ALA A 455 -21.78 38.10 11.77
C ALA A 455 -21.22 38.95 12.94
N PRO A 456 -21.90 40.07 13.30
CA PRO A 456 -21.56 40.87 14.48
C PRO A 456 -21.88 40.17 15.80
N ALA A 457 -22.81 39.20 15.81
CA ALA A 457 -23.19 38.42 16.98
C ALA A 457 -23.33 36.93 16.62
N ALA A 458 -23.21 36.04 17.61
CA ALA A 458 -23.37 34.59 17.43
C ALA A 458 -24.75 34.18 16.88
N SER A 459 -25.78 35.01 17.08
CA SER A 459 -27.13 34.80 16.56
C SER A 459 -27.34 35.35 15.14
N GLY A 460 -26.33 35.98 14.53
CA GLY A 460 -26.46 36.66 13.24
C GLY A 460 -26.74 38.17 13.37
N PRO A 461 -27.18 38.84 12.29
CA PRO A 461 -27.43 38.29 10.96
C PRO A 461 -26.14 37.86 10.25
N TRP A 462 -26.20 36.75 9.52
CA TRP A 462 -25.07 36.16 8.81
C TRP A 462 -24.91 36.74 7.41
N THR A 463 -23.67 37.07 7.04
CA THR A 463 -23.29 37.55 5.70
C THR A 463 -22.32 36.56 5.07
N ASP A 464 -22.59 36.12 3.84
CA ASP A 464 -21.67 35.27 3.07
C ASP A 464 -20.37 36.00 2.73
N LEU A 465 -19.25 35.45 3.20
CA LEU A 465 -17.92 35.86 2.79
C LEU A 465 -17.54 35.16 1.49
N GLU A 466 -17.69 33.83 1.45
CA GLU A 466 -17.36 32.98 0.30
C GLU A 466 -18.08 31.63 0.37
N VAL A 467 -18.37 31.05 -0.80
CA VAL A 467 -18.73 29.63 -0.97
C VAL A 467 -17.60 28.96 -1.75
N ILE A 468 -17.06 27.85 -1.25
CA ILE A 468 -15.97 27.14 -1.92
C ILE A 468 -16.51 26.46 -3.18
N ALA A 469 -16.29 27.08 -4.33
CA ALA A 469 -16.85 26.64 -5.61
C ALA A 469 -16.07 25.49 -6.29
N ALA A 470 -14.79 25.30 -5.92
CA ALA A 470 -13.92 24.29 -6.51
C ALA A 470 -12.88 23.78 -5.49
N PRO A 471 -12.31 22.58 -5.68
CA PRO A 471 -11.28 22.05 -4.79
C PRO A 471 -10.10 23.03 -4.68
N PRO A 472 -9.61 23.34 -3.46
CA PRO A 472 -8.48 24.24 -3.30
C PRO A 472 -7.21 23.72 -3.98
N VAL A 473 -6.56 24.58 -4.77
CA VAL A 473 -5.25 24.29 -5.39
C VAL A 473 -4.12 24.22 -4.35
N HIS A 474 -4.33 24.81 -3.17
CA HIS A 474 -3.41 24.83 -2.05
C HIS A 474 -4.16 24.63 -0.73
N SER A 475 -3.55 23.97 0.28
CA SER A 475 -4.23 23.67 1.55
C SER A 475 -4.55 24.93 2.36
N TYR A 476 -3.69 25.94 2.32
CA TYR A 476 -4.00 27.27 2.85
C TYR A 476 -4.89 28.04 1.87
N ARG A 477 -6.19 27.71 1.84
CA ARG A 477 -7.16 28.45 1.03
C ARG A 477 -7.49 29.77 1.71
N ARG A 478 -6.96 30.87 1.18
CA ARG A 478 -7.37 32.22 1.60
C ARG A 478 -8.82 32.44 1.23
N ILE A 479 -9.65 32.70 2.23
CA ILE A 479 -10.99 33.22 2.05
C ILE A 479 -10.85 34.65 1.54
N SER A 480 -11.39 34.91 0.37
CA SER A 480 -11.30 36.19 -0.32
C SER A 480 -12.66 36.87 -0.17
N PRO A 481 -12.92 37.54 0.97
CA PRO A 481 -14.26 37.98 1.28
C PRO A 481 -14.69 39.04 0.27
N ARG A 482 -15.89 38.89 -0.30
CA ARG A 482 -16.47 39.91 -1.21
C ARG A 482 -16.79 41.22 -0.48
N ILE A 483 -16.91 41.16 0.85
CA ILE A 483 -17.24 42.24 1.77
C ILE A 483 -16.37 42.07 3.01
N GLN A 484 -15.77 43.14 3.55
CA GLN A 484 -15.00 43.07 4.79
C GLN A 484 -15.84 42.43 5.91
N PRO A 485 -15.29 41.50 6.72
CA PRO A 485 -16.03 40.87 7.80
C PRO A 485 -16.63 41.94 8.72
N THR A 486 -17.96 41.97 8.83
CA THR A 486 -18.66 42.97 9.65
C THR A 486 -18.68 42.61 11.12
N GLY A 487 -18.18 41.42 11.50
CA GLY A 487 -18.14 40.98 12.88
C GLY A 487 -17.14 39.86 13.18
N ARG A 488 -17.07 39.51 14.47
CA ARG A 488 -16.06 38.59 15.04
C ARG A 488 -16.51 37.14 15.08
N TYR A 489 -17.75 36.87 14.67
CA TYR A 489 -18.30 35.52 14.59
C TYR A 489 -18.17 35.01 13.16
N LEU A 490 -17.68 33.78 13.01
CA LEU A 490 -17.61 33.07 11.74
C LEU A 490 -18.51 31.84 11.79
N ARG A 491 -19.19 31.54 10.70
CA ARG A 491 -20.02 30.34 10.58
C ARG A 491 -19.59 29.52 9.38
N LEU A 492 -19.35 28.22 9.62
CA LEU A 492 -19.06 27.22 8.61
C LEU A 492 -20.21 26.22 8.53
N TYR A 493 -20.74 26.00 7.33
CA TYR A 493 -21.76 24.98 7.10
C TYR A 493 -21.76 24.51 5.65
N LYS A 494 -22.37 23.36 5.39
CA LYS A 494 -22.55 22.82 4.04
C LYS A 494 -23.99 22.29 3.90
N PRO A 495 -24.86 22.97 3.13
CA PRO A 495 -26.28 22.63 3.02
C PRO A 495 -26.55 21.18 2.61
N ASP A 496 -25.75 20.63 1.70
CA ASP A 496 -25.99 19.30 1.10
C ASP A 496 -25.24 18.15 1.82
N ALA A 497 -24.63 18.40 2.99
CA ALA A 497 -23.82 17.39 3.68
C ALA A 497 -24.61 16.17 4.19
N VAL A 498 -25.95 16.28 4.23
CA VAL A 498 -26.87 15.26 4.77
C VAL A 498 -27.32 14.24 3.72
N ALA A 499 -27.04 14.46 2.44
CA ALA A 499 -27.46 13.55 1.39
C ALA A 499 -26.73 12.19 1.50
N PRO A 500 -27.41 11.05 1.31
CA PRO A 500 -26.77 9.73 1.27
C PRO A 500 -25.63 9.72 0.24
N GLY A 501 -24.40 9.48 0.71
CA GLY A 501 -23.19 9.47 -0.13
C GLY A 501 -22.45 10.81 -0.24
N ALA A 502 -22.92 11.89 0.41
CA ALA A 502 -22.20 13.16 0.46
C ALA A 502 -20.92 13.04 1.32
N PHE A 503 -19.80 13.55 0.81
CA PHE A 503 -18.56 13.64 1.59
C PHE A 503 -18.70 14.68 2.69
N ARG A 504 -18.48 14.25 3.94
CA ARG A 504 -18.32 15.16 5.08
C ARG A 504 -17.09 16.05 4.82
N PRO A 505 -17.22 17.38 4.88
CA PRO A 505 -16.08 18.27 4.72
C PRO A 505 -15.04 18.01 5.80
N GLU A 506 -13.84 17.58 5.41
CA GLU A 506 -12.71 17.41 6.32
C GLU A 506 -11.92 18.71 6.39
N ILE A 507 -12.08 19.45 7.50
CA ILE A 507 -11.37 20.70 7.76
C ILE A 507 -10.34 20.44 8.87
N SER A 508 -9.13 20.96 8.73
CA SER A 508 -8.12 20.89 9.79
C SER A 508 -8.18 22.11 10.68
N VAL A 509 -8.19 23.32 10.10
CA VAL A 509 -8.16 24.56 10.89
C VAL A 509 -8.75 25.72 10.10
N VAL A 510 -9.35 26.68 10.82
CA VAL A 510 -9.65 28.01 10.30
C VAL A 510 -8.75 29.02 11.01
N LEU A 511 -8.11 29.90 10.25
CA LEU A 511 -7.16 30.88 10.77
C LEU A 511 -7.61 32.28 10.44
N ALA A 512 -7.78 33.14 11.45
CA ALA A 512 -7.83 34.59 11.29
C ALA A 512 -6.44 35.16 11.59
N CYS A 513 -5.94 36.08 10.77
CA CYS A 513 -4.54 36.51 10.82
C CYS A 513 -4.39 38.03 10.81
N ARG A 514 -3.39 38.53 11.54
CA ARG A 514 -2.96 39.95 11.53
C ARG A 514 -2.06 40.31 10.36
N ASP A 515 -1.61 39.30 9.62
CA ASP A 515 -0.82 39.41 8.40
C ASP A 515 -1.50 38.67 7.23
N THR A 516 -0.95 38.80 6.03
CA THR A 516 -1.53 38.23 4.81
C THR A 516 -1.01 36.82 4.48
N LEU A 517 0.01 36.32 5.18
CA LEU A 517 0.71 35.05 4.95
C LEU A 517 0.32 33.97 5.97
N GLY A 518 -0.39 34.33 7.04
CA GLY A 518 -0.85 33.41 8.07
C GLY A 518 0.21 33.02 9.10
N LEU A 519 1.13 33.93 9.40
CA LEU A 519 2.23 33.73 10.36
C LEU A 519 1.86 34.21 11.78
N ASP A 520 1.05 35.26 11.89
CA ASP A 520 0.53 35.86 13.11
C ASP A 520 -0.98 35.58 13.18
N THR A 521 -1.30 34.45 13.81
CA THR A 521 -2.67 33.97 13.99
C THR A 521 -3.34 34.60 15.21
N MET A 522 -4.61 34.95 15.07
CA MET A 522 -5.46 35.41 16.16
C MET A 522 -6.05 34.23 16.94
N PRO A 523 -6.27 34.36 18.26
CA PRO A 523 -6.98 33.36 19.03
C PRO A 523 -8.44 33.24 18.55
N ILE A 524 -8.92 32.00 18.43
CA ILE A 524 -10.29 31.66 18.03
C ILE A 524 -10.86 30.66 19.03
N SER A 525 -12.11 30.87 19.44
CA SER A 525 -12.88 29.97 20.29
C SER A 525 -14.12 29.42 19.59
N ILE A 526 -14.63 28.27 20.04
CA ILE A 526 -15.87 27.67 19.54
C ILE A 526 -17.05 28.18 20.36
N VAL A 527 -18.08 28.65 19.67
CA VAL A 527 -19.33 29.12 20.26
C VAL A 527 -20.33 27.97 20.29
N GLY A 528 -20.96 27.75 21.44
CA GLY A 528 -21.92 26.66 21.65
C GLY A 528 -21.90 26.16 23.09
N ASP A 529 -22.73 25.16 23.37
CA ASP A 529 -22.71 24.42 24.62
C ASP A 529 -21.47 23.50 24.73
N SER A 530 -21.40 22.74 25.82
CA SER A 530 -20.28 21.82 26.05
C SER A 530 -20.16 20.76 24.96
N GLU A 531 -21.28 20.29 24.40
CA GLU A 531 -21.30 19.26 23.37
C GLU A 531 -20.75 19.80 22.04
N ALA A 532 -21.19 20.98 21.61
CA ALA A 532 -20.68 21.64 20.41
C ALA A 532 -19.17 21.95 20.52
N ARG A 533 -18.72 22.39 21.70
CA ARG A 533 -17.30 22.64 21.96
C ARG A 533 -16.47 21.37 21.89
N GLU A 534 -16.94 20.27 22.48
CA GLU A 534 -16.24 18.97 22.40
C GLU A 534 -16.21 18.43 20.96
N ARG A 535 -17.35 18.54 20.26
CA ARG A 535 -17.53 18.11 18.86
C ARG A 535 -16.55 18.81 17.92
N TYR A 536 -16.42 20.13 18.03
CA TYR A 536 -15.60 20.94 17.12
C TYR A 536 -14.22 21.28 17.66
N ALA A 537 -13.84 20.94 18.90
CA ALA A 537 -12.55 21.31 19.53
C ALA A 537 -11.33 21.11 18.63
N ARG A 538 -11.36 20.08 17.79
CA ARG A 538 -10.28 19.71 16.87
C ARG A 538 -10.01 20.75 15.77
N ILE A 539 -10.98 21.59 15.39
CA ILE A 539 -10.78 22.69 14.42
C ILE A 539 -9.75 23.71 14.89
N LEU A 540 -9.50 23.79 16.20
CA LEU A 540 -8.54 24.72 16.80
C LEU A 540 -7.14 24.09 16.95
N LEU A 541 -6.98 22.81 16.61
CA LEU A 541 -5.73 22.07 16.77
C LEU A 541 -5.10 21.77 15.41
N PRO A 542 -4.00 22.45 15.03
CA PRO A 542 -3.31 22.17 13.78
C PRO A 542 -2.94 20.68 13.65
N GLY A 543 -3.26 20.07 12.51
CA GLY A 543 -2.94 18.66 12.21
C GLY A 543 -4.00 17.64 12.64
N TYR A 544 -5.07 18.05 13.33
CA TYR A 544 -6.22 17.20 13.61
C TYR A 544 -7.36 17.55 12.66
N GLY A 545 -7.67 16.67 11.71
CA GLY A 545 -8.84 16.82 10.85
C GLY A 545 -10.14 16.56 11.62
N PHE A 546 -11.19 17.29 11.31
CA PHE A 546 -12.55 17.02 11.76
C PHE A 546 -13.52 17.12 10.58
N GLY A 547 -14.62 16.36 10.67
CA GLY A 547 -15.73 16.46 9.73
C GLY A 547 -16.78 17.44 10.24
N LEU A 548 -17.29 18.35 9.40
CA LEU A 548 -18.53 19.07 9.73
C LEU A 548 -19.66 18.05 9.91
N ASP A 549 -20.41 18.15 11.01
CA ASP A 549 -21.51 17.23 11.31
C ASP A 549 -22.70 17.53 10.40
N PRO A 550 -23.17 16.56 9.60
CA PRO A 550 -24.34 16.77 8.75
C PRO A 550 -25.67 16.88 9.51
N GLN A 551 -25.75 16.46 10.77
CA GLN A 551 -26.97 16.61 11.58
C GLN A 551 -27.06 17.95 12.34
N ASP A 552 -25.98 18.73 12.32
CA ASP A 552 -25.88 20.02 13.00
C ASP A 552 -25.66 21.12 11.96
N GLU A 553 -26.47 22.17 12.02
CA GLU A 553 -26.60 23.12 10.91
C GLU A 553 -25.37 24.03 10.73
N HIS A 554 -24.41 24.06 11.66
CA HIS A 554 -23.24 24.94 11.58
C HIS A 554 -22.17 24.76 12.68
N CYS A 555 -20.91 25.01 12.32
CA CYS A 555 -19.83 25.31 13.28
C CYS A 555 -19.67 26.83 13.41
N ILE A 556 -19.82 27.39 14.62
CA ILE A 556 -19.63 28.82 14.90
C ILE A 556 -18.33 29.05 15.67
N LEU A 557 -17.52 29.97 15.17
CA LEU A 557 -16.25 30.39 15.75
C LEU A 557 -16.31 31.86 16.16
N HIS A 558 -15.59 32.23 17.21
CA HIS A 558 -15.42 33.62 17.65
C HIS A 558 -13.94 34.00 17.64
N ILE A 559 -13.59 35.12 17.01
CA ILE A 559 -12.23 35.69 17.03
C ILE A 559 -12.06 36.47 18.32
N ASP A 560 -11.22 35.99 19.25
CA ASP A 560 -11.15 36.48 20.63
C ASP A 560 -10.33 37.77 20.80
N CYS A 561 -10.14 38.54 19.72
CA CYS A 561 -9.47 39.84 19.76
C CYS A 561 -10.09 40.85 18.79
N SER A 562 -9.84 42.14 19.06
CA SER A 562 -10.38 43.27 18.31
C SER A 562 -9.44 43.79 17.20
N ASP A 563 -8.28 43.17 17.00
CA ASP A 563 -7.32 43.57 15.97
C ASP A 563 -7.88 43.39 14.55
N GLU A 564 -7.37 44.13 13.56
CA GLU A 564 -7.79 44.02 12.17
C GLU A 564 -7.46 42.64 11.58
N VAL A 565 -8.46 41.96 11.01
CA VAL A 565 -8.29 40.67 10.31
C VAL A 565 -7.81 40.94 8.88
N LYS A 566 -6.52 40.72 8.61
CA LYS A 566 -5.94 40.93 7.26
C LYS A 566 -6.12 39.73 6.33
N ALA A 567 -6.25 38.54 6.89
CA ALA A 567 -6.56 37.34 6.13
C ALA A 567 -7.37 36.34 6.97
N LEU A 568 -8.24 35.61 6.29
CA LEU A 568 -8.93 34.44 6.80
C LEU A 568 -8.54 33.26 5.92
N TYR A 569 -8.20 32.12 6.53
CA TYR A 569 -7.86 30.88 5.83
C TYR A 569 -8.78 29.76 6.28
N LEU A 570 -9.28 28.98 5.32
CA LEU A 570 -9.86 27.66 5.58
C LEU A 570 -8.84 26.62 5.12
N VAL A 571 -8.41 25.78 6.04
CA VAL A 571 -7.40 24.76 5.77
C VAL A 571 -8.07 23.39 5.80
N PRO A 572 -8.30 22.72 4.65
CA PRO A 572 -8.80 21.35 4.62
C PRO A 572 -7.84 20.40 5.33
N ALA A 573 -8.32 19.22 5.74
CA ALA A 573 -7.43 18.15 6.18
C ALA A 573 -6.39 17.86 5.08
N ASN A 574 -5.12 18.02 5.41
CA ASN A 574 -4.04 17.97 4.43
C ASN A 574 -2.79 17.28 5.00
N ASP A 575 -1.78 17.10 4.15
CA ASP A 575 -0.55 16.38 4.45
C ASP A 575 0.63 17.31 4.82
N ASP A 576 0.39 18.62 4.89
CA ASP A 576 1.37 19.65 5.25
C ASP A 576 2.63 19.63 4.36
N ASN A 577 2.46 19.23 3.09
CA ASN A 577 3.54 19.11 2.10
C ASN A 577 3.58 20.25 1.07
N TYR A 578 2.71 21.26 1.22
CA TYR A 578 2.85 22.49 0.44
C TYR A 578 4.04 23.33 0.91
N VAL A 579 4.56 24.17 0.03
CA VAL A 579 5.48 25.24 0.38
C VAL A 579 4.70 26.28 1.19
N VAL A 580 5.21 26.64 2.36
CA VAL A 580 4.58 27.63 3.24
C VAL A 580 5.60 28.71 3.62
N PRO A 581 5.15 29.93 3.96
CA PRO A 581 6.03 31.06 4.25
C PRO A 581 6.92 30.81 5.48
N ALA A 582 8.03 31.54 5.54
CA ALA A 582 9.01 31.53 6.64
C ALA A 582 9.68 30.17 6.92
N GLN A 583 9.62 29.23 5.97
CA GLN A 583 10.32 27.95 6.03
C GLN A 583 11.47 27.91 5.03
N GLU A 584 12.55 27.22 5.40
CA GLU A 584 13.74 27.06 4.58
C GLU A 584 13.63 25.81 3.72
N TYR A 585 13.87 25.98 2.42
CA TYR A 585 13.84 24.93 1.42
C TYR A 585 15.19 24.82 0.71
N GLU A 586 15.55 23.59 0.34
CA GLU A 586 16.71 23.28 -0.51
C GLU A 586 16.23 22.51 -1.73
N LEU A 587 16.58 23.00 -2.93
CA LEU A 587 16.36 22.24 -4.15
C LEU A 587 17.64 21.47 -4.49
N LEU A 588 17.50 20.16 -4.68
CA LEU A 588 18.56 19.31 -5.19
C LEU A 588 18.24 18.87 -6.62
N TYR A 589 19.27 18.68 -7.45
CA TYR A 589 19.17 18.05 -8.76
C TYR A 589 20.18 16.90 -8.86
N PHE A 590 19.83 15.84 -9.59
CA PHE A 590 20.72 14.70 -9.77
C PHE A 590 21.72 14.96 -10.90
N ALA A 591 22.99 15.17 -10.54
CA ALA A 591 24.11 15.55 -11.40
C ALA A 591 24.97 14.35 -11.82
N GLY A 592 24.33 13.27 -12.26
CA GLY A 592 25.02 12.07 -12.74
C GLY A 592 25.95 11.47 -11.67
N ARG A 593 27.24 11.36 -12.00
CA ARG A 593 28.27 10.75 -11.12
C ARG A 593 28.50 11.51 -9.82
N ASP A 594 28.25 12.82 -9.82
CA ASP A 594 28.38 13.65 -8.62
C ASP A 594 27.19 13.44 -7.65
N GLY A 595 26.15 12.72 -8.07
CA GLY A 595 24.96 12.46 -7.27
C GLY A 595 24.11 13.72 -7.10
N TRP A 596 23.53 13.90 -5.92
CA TRP A 596 22.69 15.06 -5.63
C TRP A 596 23.53 16.33 -5.41
N LYS A 597 23.34 17.34 -6.28
CA LYS A 597 23.89 18.70 -6.11
C LYS A 597 22.81 19.67 -5.67
N SER A 598 23.17 20.64 -4.83
CA SER A 598 22.26 21.71 -4.42
C SER A 598 22.17 22.78 -5.51
N ALA A 599 20.94 23.15 -5.86
CA ALA A 599 20.60 24.33 -6.66
C ALA A 599 20.44 25.60 -5.80
N GLY A 600 20.58 25.47 -4.48
CA GLY A 600 20.52 26.57 -3.52
C GLY A 600 19.55 26.32 -2.37
N ARG A 601 19.61 27.20 -1.38
CA ARG A 601 18.69 27.25 -0.22
C ARG A 601 17.99 28.59 -0.17
N LYS A 602 16.70 28.57 0.14
CA LYS A 602 15.87 29.78 0.22
C LYS A 602 14.84 29.65 1.33
N VAL A 603 14.65 30.73 2.08
CA VAL A 603 13.48 30.88 2.95
C VAL A 603 12.32 31.37 2.09
N SER A 604 11.19 30.66 2.11
CA SER A 604 10.02 31.03 1.32
C SER A 604 9.39 32.32 1.86
N ALA A 605 9.18 33.30 0.98
CA ALA A 605 8.43 34.52 1.30
C ALA A 605 6.91 34.35 1.18
N GLY A 606 6.44 33.19 0.69
CA GLY A 606 5.02 32.94 0.41
C GLY A 606 4.67 31.45 0.35
N PHE A 607 3.59 31.13 -0.36
CA PHE A 607 3.12 29.75 -0.58
C PHE A 607 3.77 29.05 -1.80
N SER A 608 4.89 29.60 -2.28
CA SER A 608 5.71 29.03 -3.34
C SER A 608 7.15 29.54 -3.20
N VAL A 609 8.10 28.81 -3.78
CA VAL A 609 9.52 29.18 -3.78
C VAL A 609 10.09 29.04 -5.18
N ASN A 610 10.85 30.03 -5.61
CA ASN A 610 11.47 30.07 -6.94
C ASN A 610 12.90 29.55 -6.88
N PHE A 611 13.27 28.65 -7.78
CA PHE A 611 14.63 28.15 -7.95
C PHE A 611 15.04 28.16 -9.42
N GLU A 612 16.33 27.93 -9.67
CA GLU A 612 16.87 27.66 -10.99
C GLU A 612 17.68 26.37 -10.93
N ALA A 613 17.46 25.47 -11.88
CA ALA A 613 18.22 24.22 -11.98
C ALA A 613 18.45 23.85 -13.45
N PRO A 614 19.41 22.96 -13.75
CA PRO A 614 19.60 22.42 -15.09
C PRO A 614 18.30 21.75 -15.63
N PRO A 615 17.92 22.01 -16.91
CA PRO A 615 16.83 21.27 -17.54
C PRO A 615 17.21 19.79 -17.73
N GLY A 616 16.22 18.92 -17.84
CA GLY A 616 16.42 17.46 -18.01
C GLY A 616 16.84 16.70 -16.74
N ALA A 617 16.95 17.39 -15.60
CA ALA A 617 17.31 16.79 -14.33
C ALA A 617 16.11 16.16 -13.59
N VAL A 618 16.39 15.11 -12.81
CA VAL A 618 15.52 14.74 -11.68
C VAL A 618 15.79 15.69 -10.52
N LEU A 619 14.72 16.23 -9.95
CA LEU A 619 14.73 17.27 -8.92
C LEU A 619 14.16 16.74 -7.61
N TRP A 620 14.63 17.29 -6.49
CA TRP A 620 14.17 16.94 -5.15
C TRP A 620 14.13 18.18 -4.25
N LEU A 621 12.92 18.61 -3.88
CA LEU A 621 12.71 19.74 -2.98
C LEU A 621 12.64 19.25 -1.52
N ARG A 622 13.52 19.75 -0.69
CA ARG A 622 13.60 19.45 0.75
C ARG A 622 13.09 20.62 1.56
N ASN A 623 12.36 20.34 2.64
CA ASN A 623 12.04 21.33 3.66
C ASN A 623 12.98 21.11 4.84
N LEU A 624 13.85 22.08 5.09
CA LEU A 624 14.86 22.02 6.15
C LEU A 624 14.30 22.45 7.51
N THR A 625 13.09 23.03 7.54
CA THR A 625 12.41 23.48 8.76
C THR A 625 11.51 22.41 9.37
N LYS A 626 10.65 21.75 8.58
CA LYS A 626 9.71 20.74 9.10
C LYS A 626 9.36 19.63 8.10
N GLY A 627 8.76 18.57 8.63
CA GLY A 627 8.25 17.44 7.87
C GLY A 627 9.35 16.49 7.38
N ARG A 628 8.92 15.32 6.91
CA ARG A 628 9.82 14.27 6.41
C ARG A 628 9.45 13.71 5.05
N GLU A 629 8.19 13.88 4.66
CA GLU A 629 7.68 13.42 3.37
C GLU A 629 8.23 14.30 2.27
N GLU A 630 9.07 13.74 1.42
CA GLU A 630 9.68 14.40 0.27
C GLU A 630 9.77 13.39 -0.88
N GLN A 631 9.54 13.85 -2.10
CA GLN A 631 9.55 13.01 -3.29
C GLN A 631 10.29 13.71 -4.45
N ILE A 632 10.86 12.90 -5.35
CA ILE A 632 11.48 13.39 -6.58
C ILE A 632 10.42 13.78 -7.61
N PHE A 633 10.77 14.72 -8.46
CA PHE A 633 9.93 15.19 -9.55
C PHE A 633 10.79 15.60 -10.75
N VAL A 634 10.13 15.87 -11.87
CA VAL A 634 10.72 16.53 -13.04
C VAL A 634 10.00 17.84 -13.29
N TRP A 635 10.71 18.80 -13.87
CA TRP A 635 10.14 20.05 -14.32
C TRP A 635 9.96 20.00 -15.83
N HIS A 636 8.71 20.12 -16.30
CA HIS A 636 8.40 20.10 -17.73
C HIS A 636 7.17 20.95 -18.02
N GLY A 637 7.21 21.73 -19.11
CA GLY A 637 6.08 22.56 -19.54
C GLY A 637 5.63 23.57 -18.49
N GLY A 638 6.57 24.08 -17.67
CA GLY A 638 6.27 25.00 -16.56
C GLY A 638 5.57 24.34 -15.36
N ARG A 639 5.58 23.01 -15.27
CA ARG A 639 4.89 22.25 -14.22
C ARG A 639 5.87 21.35 -13.45
N GLN A 640 5.61 21.26 -12.14
CA GLN A 640 6.22 20.27 -11.25
C GLN A 640 5.46 18.95 -11.39
N LEU A 641 6.12 17.89 -11.89
CA LEU A 641 5.51 16.58 -12.15
C LEU A 641 6.18 15.49 -11.29
N PHE A 642 5.45 14.93 -10.34
CA PHE A 642 5.86 13.76 -9.57
C PHE A 642 5.50 12.47 -10.32
N ASN A 643 6.00 11.32 -9.84
CA ASN A 643 5.66 10.00 -10.39
C ASN A 643 4.16 9.76 -10.63
N ILE A 644 3.30 10.27 -9.74
CA ILE A 644 1.84 10.11 -9.87
C ILE A 644 1.26 10.92 -11.07
N ASP A 645 1.94 11.99 -11.48
CA ASP A 645 1.50 12.90 -12.54
C ASP A 645 1.92 12.41 -13.94
N LEU A 646 2.80 11.40 -14.00
CA LEU A 646 3.42 10.94 -15.26
C LEU A 646 2.59 9.88 -16.00
N HIS A 647 1.38 9.54 -15.55
CA HIS A 647 0.54 8.51 -16.22
C HIS A 647 0.35 8.75 -17.72
N ASP A 648 0.11 10.00 -18.12
CA ASP A 648 -0.04 10.43 -19.50
C ASP A 648 1.29 10.96 -20.04
N ALA A 649 2.14 10.06 -20.56
CA ALA A 649 3.43 10.41 -21.18
C ALA A 649 3.34 11.28 -22.44
N THR A 650 2.15 11.74 -22.83
CA THR A 650 2.01 12.89 -23.75
C THR A 650 2.60 14.18 -23.17
N LEU A 651 2.92 14.20 -21.87
CA LEU A 651 3.50 15.34 -21.15
C LEU A 651 5.05 15.40 -21.20
N LEU A 652 5.77 14.47 -21.86
CA LEU A 652 7.25 14.45 -21.87
C LEU A 652 7.88 14.06 -23.21
#